data_AF-A0A8B6BHE7-F1
#
_entry.id   AF-A0A8B6BHE7-F1
#
_cell.length_a   1.000
_cell.length_b   1.000
_cell.length_c   1.000
_cell.angle_alpha   90.00
_cell.angle_beta   90.00
_cell.angle_gamma   90.00
#
_symmetry.space_group_name_H-M   'P 1'
#
loop_
_entity.id
_entity.type
_entity.pdbx_description
1 polymer ?
#
loop_
_entity_poly.entity_id
_entity_poly.type
_entity_poly.pdbx_seq_one_letter_code
_entity_poly.pdbx_strand_id
1 'polypeptide(L)'
;MAASNLSLGDSHKTNFARIGHASQHLMANILQELLASYEPPSTIHIQVSRCQYFKNRRLPISDLKKVNGAKNLGYIDFDIPLIYTILRNLHDPNIRPTRGWDQPNDPYPNETTLGDDLERCRRSRNYILHRGNTLFTDQDVHNIFTEFVSIAERFEKALHKQPNEFVSEFKNLRTCCMDAATEKMYLDNLRDLIEKEKNTLESIQALEEQGTRTEERMSIVEQDLQSLIDTVQSLNTSNEEIRKEIKIWKADEDDSENFETEMAKARLIFLTPKSLCNHLIETAATKVAIDIFTLIVLDECHHTHDKSVYNELMSYYRIAKYREKAHRLPQILGLTASPGTNKAKDVSAAKDHLRKVMANLDVTKLSVVQRNREELLQYTSIPEKVPIASTTRKLDPLKDILLGAMEYVENKLNSRIVSNFLTENLLNNRDLYEALGNPPVQRTDVRYIQWIGETKEKVEHVLHKDPKVPRLLHACLRHLELYTECLEINSLLEIDQVREIVMQRYADESFASQNANTNEETEIVSKLRDVFAELREIGRNIEGNPDVKNVIERIENEYQLLKEESRFIIFVKARATAKALAERLPSYLRSTHLTGSHKSVEEAGLPAHEQIEVLEKFKNGEHLCIVATSVGCEGLDVPQCNMMIRYRFSADEISSLQMRGRVRKKEGREVIVGTSQEF
;
A
#
# COMPACT_ATOMS: atom_id res chain seq x y z
N MET A 1 56.01 -24.36 33.36
CA MET A 1 57.23 -24.36 34.21
C MET A 1 57.80 -25.78 34.29
N ALA A 2 58.56 -26.18 33.28
CA ALA A 2 59.46 -27.34 33.32
C ALA A 2 60.49 -27.15 32.18
N ALA A 3 61.33 -26.13 32.32
CA ALA A 3 62.45 -25.88 31.42
C ALA A 3 63.63 -25.43 32.29
N SER A 4 64.26 -26.40 32.94
CA SER A 4 65.51 -26.19 33.65
C SER A 4 66.40 -27.41 33.43
N ASN A 5 67.46 -27.17 32.65
CA ASN A 5 68.72 -27.92 32.62
C ASN A 5 68.66 -29.37 32.11
N LEU A 6 68.66 -29.52 30.79
CA LEU A 6 69.32 -30.63 30.11
C LEU A 6 70.53 -30.09 29.36
N SER A 7 71.71 -30.20 29.98
CA SER A 7 73.00 -30.13 29.31
C SER A 7 73.13 -31.34 28.38
N LEU A 8 72.45 -31.30 27.22
CA LEU A 8 72.60 -32.31 26.17
C LEU A 8 74.02 -32.21 25.62
N GLY A 9 74.78 -33.31 25.64
CA GLY A 9 76.08 -33.37 24.97
C GLY A 9 75.95 -33.05 23.49
N ASP A 10 76.94 -32.35 22.91
CA ASP A 10 76.90 -31.78 21.55
C ASP A 10 76.44 -32.78 20.47
N SER A 11 76.74 -34.07 20.65
CA SER A 11 76.30 -35.14 19.74
C SER A 11 74.78 -35.34 19.71
N HIS A 12 74.10 -35.32 20.86
CA HIS A 12 72.64 -35.55 20.91
C HIS A 12 71.84 -34.36 20.34
N LYS A 13 72.31 -33.12 20.57
CA LYS A 13 71.72 -31.93 19.97
C LYS A 13 71.88 -31.92 18.45
N THR A 14 73.09 -32.25 17.98
CA THR A 14 73.38 -32.40 16.56
C THR A 14 72.50 -33.48 15.92
N ASN A 15 72.34 -34.62 16.59
CA ASN A 15 71.48 -35.72 16.13
C ASN A 15 70.00 -35.32 16.07
N PHE A 16 69.48 -34.65 17.10
CA PHE A 16 68.11 -34.14 17.12
C PHE A 16 67.86 -33.16 15.96
N ALA A 17 68.79 -32.24 15.72
CA ALA A 17 68.63 -31.26 14.65
C ALA A 17 68.76 -31.86 13.25
N ARG A 18 69.68 -32.81 13.03
CA ARG A 18 69.77 -33.57 11.77
C ARG A 18 68.47 -34.34 11.48
N ILE A 19 67.91 -35.00 12.50
CA ILE A 19 66.63 -35.73 12.37
C ILE A 19 65.47 -34.75 12.15
N GLY A 20 65.45 -33.61 12.84
CA GLY A 20 64.47 -32.54 12.64
C GLY A 20 64.51 -32.00 11.22
N HIS A 21 65.69 -31.67 10.70
CA HIS A 21 65.87 -31.18 9.33
C HIS A 21 65.48 -32.24 8.30
N ALA A 22 65.88 -33.51 8.51
CA ALA A 22 65.50 -34.60 7.63
C ALA A 22 63.98 -34.78 7.58
N SER A 23 63.31 -34.75 8.74
CA SER A 23 61.88 -35.04 8.86
C SER A 23 60.94 -33.88 8.59
N GLN A 24 61.42 -32.63 8.62
CA GLN A 24 60.59 -31.45 8.35
C GLN A 24 60.91 -30.78 7.03
N HIS A 25 62.18 -30.77 6.60
CA HIS A 25 62.60 -30.08 5.40
C HIS A 25 62.82 -31.06 4.25
N LEU A 26 63.73 -32.02 4.38
CA LEU A 26 64.04 -32.93 3.26
C LEU A 26 62.83 -33.81 2.88
N MET A 27 62.12 -34.36 3.87
CA MET A 27 60.89 -35.11 3.60
C MET A 27 59.77 -34.21 3.02
N ALA A 28 59.64 -32.96 3.47
CA ALA A 28 58.64 -32.06 2.90
C ALA A 28 58.96 -31.75 1.43
N ASN A 29 60.22 -31.50 1.08
CA ASN A 29 60.64 -31.24 -0.30
C ASN A 29 60.27 -32.40 -1.24
N ILE A 30 60.55 -33.64 -0.83
CA ILE A 30 60.15 -34.83 -1.60
C ILE A 30 58.63 -34.85 -1.80
N LEU A 31 57.85 -34.60 -0.75
CA LEU A 31 56.39 -34.63 -0.81
C LEU A 31 55.80 -33.45 -1.60
N GLN A 32 56.45 -32.29 -1.61
CA GLN A 32 56.08 -31.14 -2.45
C GLN A 32 56.25 -31.48 -3.93
N GLU A 33 57.36 -32.14 -4.30
CA GLU A 33 57.56 -32.63 -5.67
C GLU A 33 56.58 -33.74 -6.04
N LEU A 34 56.27 -34.64 -5.09
CA LEU A 34 55.22 -35.63 -5.27
C LEU A 34 53.87 -34.97 -5.55
N LEU A 35 53.46 -33.99 -4.74
CA LEU A 35 52.22 -33.25 -4.96
C LEU A 35 52.23 -32.54 -6.32
N ALA A 36 53.34 -31.94 -6.73
CA ALA A 36 53.47 -31.29 -8.04
C ALA A 36 53.32 -32.27 -9.21
N SER A 37 53.70 -33.54 -9.02
CA SER A 37 53.51 -34.58 -10.06
C SER A 37 52.05 -34.97 -10.27
N TYR A 38 51.21 -34.89 -9.23
CA TYR A 38 49.77 -35.20 -9.31
C TYR A 38 48.91 -33.97 -9.59
N GLU A 39 49.26 -32.82 -9.01
CA GLU A 39 48.49 -31.58 -9.13
C GLU A 39 49.41 -30.36 -9.31
N PRO A 40 49.33 -29.65 -10.44
CA PRO A 40 50.10 -28.42 -10.64
C PRO A 40 49.75 -27.32 -9.62
N PRO A 41 50.74 -26.53 -9.13
CA PRO A 41 50.46 -25.44 -8.19
C PRO A 41 49.47 -24.39 -8.69
N SER A 42 49.35 -24.22 -10.01
CA SER A 42 48.39 -23.30 -10.63
C SER A 42 46.93 -23.71 -10.46
N THR A 43 46.65 -25.00 -10.27
CA THR A 43 45.30 -25.58 -10.29
C THR A 43 44.83 -26.07 -8.93
N ILE A 44 45.73 -26.19 -7.94
CA ILE A 44 45.41 -26.73 -6.61
C ILE A 44 44.24 -26.03 -5.90
N HIS A 45 44.15 -24.70 -5.95
CA HIS A 45 43.06 -23.95 -5.31
C HIS A 45 41.69 -24.29 -5.92
N ILE A 46 41.66 -24.59 -7.22
CA ILE A 46 40.45 -25.00 -7.94
C ILE A 46 40.06 -26.41 -7.49
N GLN A 47 41.02 -27.34 -7.38
CA GLN A 47 40.70 -28.71 -6.96
C GLN A 47 40.25 -28.77 -5.49
N VAL A 48 40.94 -28.04 -4.60
CA VAL A 48 40.57 -27.96 -3.20
C VAL A 48 39.17 -27.37 -3.04
N SER A 49 38.83 -26.28 -3.76
CA SER A 49 37.49 -25.68 -3.68
C SER A 49 36.37 -26.56 -4.27
N ARG A 50 36.69 -27.43 -5.23
CA ARG A 50 35.73 -28.35 -5.85
C ARG A 50 35.50 -29.62 -5.04
N CYS A 51 36.51 -30.09 -4.31
CA CYS A 51 36.44 -31.33 -3.54
C CYS A 51 35.41 -31.25 -2.40
N GLN A 52 34.54 -32.26 -2.34
CA GLN A 52 33.46 -32.32 -1.36
C GLN A 52 33.97 -32.39 0.08
N TYR A 53 35.12 -33.05 0.29
CA TYR A 53 35.76 -33.12 1.62
C TYR A 53 36.06 -31.72 2.16
N PHE A 54 36.68 -30.86 1.36
CA PHE A 54 37.07 -29.51 1.78
C PHE A 54 35.90 -28.51 1.83
N LYS A 55 34.80 -28.78 1.12
CA LYS A 55 33.54 -28.04 1.30
C LYS A 55 32.93 -28.30 2.68
N ASN A 56 32.96 -29.56 3.12
CA ASN A 56 32.40 -29.99 4.39
C ASN A 56 33.35 -29.73 5.58
N ARG A 57 34.67 -29.82 5.35
CA ARG A 57 35.72 -29.58 6.35
C ARG A 57 36.71 -28.58 5.78
N ARG A 58 36.45 -27.29 6.04
CA ARG A 58 37.31 -26.21 5.56
C ARG A 58 38.71 -26.34 6.15
N LEU A 59 39.72 -26.16 5.30
CA LEU A 59 41.11 -26.00 5.75
C LEU A 59 41.22 -24.80 6.71
N PRO A 60 42.15 -24.85 7.68
CA PRO A 60 42.50 -23.66 8.47
C PRO A 60 42.82 -22.47 7.57
N ILE A 61 42.48 -21.26 8.01
CA ILE A 61 42.65 -20.03 7.21
C ILE A 61 44.11 -19.84 6.76
N SER A 62 45.07 -20.22 7.60
CA SER A 62 46.51 -20.19 7.28
C SER A 62 46.86 -21.07 6.09
N ASP A 63 46.32 -22.29 6.04
CA ASP A 63 46.59 -23.23 4.95
C ASP A 63 45.79 -22.91 3.70
N LEU A 64 44.58 -22.35 3.85
CA LEU A 64 43.81 -21.84 2.72
C LEU A 64 44.53 -20.69 2.01
N LYS A 65 45.21 -19.81 2.77
CA LYS A 65 46.06 -18.76 2.18
C LYS A 65 47.22 -19.35 1.38
N LYS A 66 47.90 -20.39 1.90
CA LYS A 66 48.97 -21.11 1.17
C LYS A 66 48.42 -21.73 -0.12
N VAL A 67 47.30 -22.43 -0.06
CA VAL A 67 46.62 -23.05 -1.22
C VAL A 67 46.25 -22.02 -2.28
N ASN A 68 45.68 -20.87 -1.87
CA ASN A 68 45.34 -19.80 -2.80
C ASN A 68 46.58 -19.10 -3.38
N GLY A 69 47.68 -19.04 -2.63
CA GLY A 69 48.96 -18.44 -3.06
C GLY A 69 49.85 -19.37 -3.89
N ALA A 70 49.56 -20.67 -3.93
CA ALA A 70 50.40 -21.69 -4.55
C ALA A 70 50.69 -21.46 -6.05
N LYS A 71 49.78 -20.78 -6.76
CA LYS A 71 49.99 -20.41 -8.17
C LYS A 71 51.27 -19.59 -8.38
N ASN A 72 51.64 -18.74 -7.41
CA ASN A 72 52.78 -17.83 -7.52
C ASN A 72 54.01 -18.34 -6.76
N LEU A 73 53.81 -19.01 -5.62
CA LEU A 73 54.89 -19.42 -4.72
C LEU A 73 55.26 -20.91 -4.85
N GLY A 74 54.52 -21.67 -5.66
CA GLY A 74 54.63 -23.12 -5.69
C GLY A 74 54.19 -23.75 -4.37
N TYR A 75 54.76 -24.90 -4.03
CA TYR A 75 54.47 -25.62 -2.79
C TYR A 75 55.48 -25.39 -1.67
N ILE A 76 56.36 -24.40 -1.79
CA ILE A 76 57.48 -24.19 -0.86
C ILE A 76 57.05 -24.05 0.60
N ASP A 77 55.90 -23.41 0.84
CA ASP A 77 55.35 -23.18 2.19
C ASP A 77 54.41 -24.31 2.69
N PHE A 78 54.25 -25.38 1.90
CA PHE A 78 53.39 -26.50 2.27
C PHE A 78 54.17 -27.45 3.17
N ASP A 79 53.64 -27.69 4.36
CA ASP A 79 54.20 -28.64 5.31
C ASP A 79 53.62 -30.05 5.12
N ILE A 80 54.27 -31.05 5.72
CA ILE A 80 53.88 -32.46 5.59
C ILE A 80 52.39 -32.70 5.92
N PRO A 81 51.80 -32.14 7.00
CA PRO A 81 50.39 -32.30 7.30
C PRO A 81 49.44 -31.77 6.21
N LEU A 82 49.73 -30.59 5.65
CA LEU A 82 48.93 -30.02 4.57
C LEU A 82 49.04 -30.87 3.30
N ILE A 83 50.27 -31.25 2.91
CA ILE A 83 50.53 -32.08 1.73
C ILE A 83 49.83 -33.44 1.86
N TYR A 84 49.97 -34.10 3.02
CA TYR A 84 49.31 -35.36 3.33
C TYR A 84 47.78 -35.23 3.18
N THR A 85 47.19 -34.19 3.78
CA THR A 85 45.74 -33.96 3.75
C THR A 85 45.24 -33.75 2.32
N ILE A 86 45.98 -33.01 1.51
CA ILE A 86 45.63 -32.75 0.11
C ILE A 86 45.74 -34.03 -0.71
N LEU A 87 46.91 -34.68 -0.70
CA LEU A 87 47.18 -35.89 -1.47
C LEU A 87 46.16 -36.98 -1.17
N ARG A 88 45.91 -37.25 0.11
CA ARG A 88 44.95 -38.26 0.55
C ARG A 88 43.53 -37.98 0.07
N ASN A 89 43.06 -36.74 0.14
CA ASN A 89 41.64 -36.43 -0.11
C ASN A 89 41.35 -36.02 -1.56
N LEU A 90 42.37 -35.68 -2.36
CA LEU A 90 42.20 -35.38 -3.78
C LEU A 90 42.57 -36.56 -4.70
N HIS A 91 43.52 -37.39 -4.28
CA HIS A 91 44.11 -38.40 -5.17
C HIS A 91 44.03 -39.84 -4.65
N ASP A 92 43.21 -40.13 -3.64
CA ASP A 92 42.72 -41.51 -3.38
C ASP A 92 41.75 -41.87 -4.53
N PRO A 93 42.02 -42.90 -5.38
CA PRO A 93 42.79 -44.13 -5.11
C PRO A 93 44.22 -44.23 -5.68
N ASN A 94 44.70 -43.22 -6.42
CA ASN A 94 45.97 -43.28 -7.16
C ASN A 94 47.21 -43.45 -6.26
N ILE A 95 47.12 -43.01 -5.00
CA ILE A 95 48.22 -43.08 -4.02
C ILE A 95 47.81 -43.82 -2.74
N ARG A 96 46.79 -44.68 -2.82
CA ARG A 96 46.25 -45.34 -1.63
C ARG A 96 47.26 -46.33 -1.03
N PRO A 97 47.52 -46.30 0.30
CA PRO A 97 48.37 -47.27 0.97
C PRO A 97 47.79 -48.69 0.86
N THR A 98 48.65 -49.70 0.95
CA THR A 98 48.29 -51.12 0.84
C THR A 98 47.18 -51.52 1.82
N ARG A 99 47.21 -50.95 3.03
CA ARG A 99 46.24 -51.24 4.10
C ARG A 99 45.15 -50.18 4.24
N GLY A 100 45.11 -49.18 3.35
CA GLY A 100 44.25 -48.01 3.44
C GLY A 100 44.76 -46.95 4.45
N TRP A 101 44.09 -45.81 4.48
CA TRP A 101 44.45 -44.69 5.35
C TRP A 101 44.09 -44.93 6.82
N ASP A 102 44.78 -44.24 7.72
CA ASP A 102 44.53 -44.20 9.18
C ASP A 102 44.56 -45.55 9.91
N GLN A 103 45.31 -46.53 9.39
CA GLN A 103 45.54 -47.78 10.12
C GLN A 103 46.35 -47.50 11.40
N PRO A 104 46.10 -48.22 12.51
CA PRO A 104 46.77 -47.95 13.80
C PRO A 104 48.27 -48.30 13.80
N ASN A 105 48.70 -49.25 12.98
CA ASN A 105 50.09 -49.71 12.89
C ASN A 105 50.80 -49.15 11.65
N ASP A 106 52.14 -49.04 11.72
CA ASP A 106 52.95 -48.65 10.57
C ASP A 106 52.82 -49.66 9.42
N PRO A 107 52.94 -49.21 8.15
CA PRO A 107 53.03 -50.12 7.03
C PRO A 107 54.20 -51.10 7.19
N TYR A 108 53.95 -52.39 6.95
CA TYR A 108 54.96 -53.44 7.13
C TYR A 108 56.16 -53.22 6.21
N PRO A 109 57.38 -53.69 6.55
CA PRO A 109 58.59 -53.41 5.75
C PRO A 109 58.52 -53.85 4.28
N ASN A 110 57.68 -54.83 3.94
CA ASN A 110 57.43 -55.31 2.58
C ASN A 110 56.33 -54.53 1.82
N GLU A 111 55.60 -53.63 2.48
CA GLU A 111 54.57 -52.78 1.88
C GLU A 111 55.20 -51.48 1.39
N THR A 112 55.50 -51.39 0.10
CA THR A 112 56.34 -50.32 -0.47
C THR A 112 55.61 -49.48 -1.52
N THR A 113 54.30 -49.29 -1.39
CA THR A 113 53.56 -48.37 -2.27
C THR A 113 53.84 -46.91 -1.89
N LEU A 114 53.54 -45.97 -2.81
CA LEU A 114 53.67 -44.53 -2.52
C LEU A 114 52.79 -44.08 -1.36
N GLY A 115 51.61 -44.69 -1.21
CA GLY A 115 50.74 -44.44 -0.06
C GLY A 115 51.34 -44.94 1.25
N ASP A 116 51.99 -46.10 1.24
CA ASP A 116 52.66 -46.65 2.42
C ASP A 116 53.81 -45.73 2.86
N ASP A 117 54.61 -45.21 1.92
CA ASP A 117 55.70 -44.28 2.23
C ASP A 117 55.20 -42.90 2.66
N LEU A 118 54.09 -42.41 2.08
CA LEU A 118 53.47 -41.16 2.54
C LEU A 118 53.03 -41.28 4.01
N GLU A 119 52.52 -42.45 4.40
CA GLU A 119 52.11 -42.70 5.78
C GLU A 119 53.32 -42.87 6.72
N ARG A 120 54.42 -43.49 6.26
CA ARG A 120 55.71 -43.50 6.98
C ARG A 120 56.26 -42.10 7.21
N CYS A 121 56.20 -41.21 6.21
CA CYS A 121 56.63 -39.82 6.35
C CYS A 121 55.82 -39.07 7.42
N ARG A 122 54.47 -39.16 7.35
CA ARG A 122 53.58 -38.50 8.32
C ARG A 122 53.84 -38.99 9.75
N ARG A 123 53.95 -40.31 9.92
CA ARG A 123 54.14 -40.93 11.23
C ARG A 123 55.52 -40.66 11.80
N SER A 124 56.57 -40.73 10.98
CA SER A 124 57.93 -40.37 11.40
C SER A 124 58.00 -38.93 11.88
N ARG A 125 57.40 -37.99 11.14
CA ARG A 125 57.30 -36.58 11.57
C ARG A 125 56.57 -36.43 12.91
N ASN A 126 55.44 -37.11 13.09
CA ASN A 126 54.67 -37.04 14.33
C ASN A 126 55.40 -37.69 15.51
N TYR A 127 56.06 -38.83 15.28
CA TYR A 127 56.89 -39.50 16.27
C TYR A 127 58.00 -38.57 16.75
N ILE A 128 58.70 -37.90 15.83
CA ILE A 128 59.82 -36.99 16.17
C ILE A 128 59.32 -35.74 16.93
N LEU A 129 58.18 -35.17 16.54
CA LEU A 129 57.65 -33.94 17.14
C LEU A 129 56.94 -34.12 18.49
N HIS A 130 56.26 -35.26 18.69
CA HIS A 130 55.56 -35.54 19.93
C HIS A 130 56.41 -36.32 20.94
N ARG A 131 57.65 -36.67 20.59
CA ARG A 131 58.59 -37.27 21.53
C ARG A 131 59.04 -36.22 22.55
N GLY A 132 58.67 -36.42 23.81
CA GLY A 132 59.01 -35.50 24.91
C GLY A 132 60.48 -35.51 25.36
N ASN A 133 61.37 -36.29 24.72
CA ASN A 133 62.78 -36.38 25.09
C ASN A 133 63.69 -36.23 23.85
N THR A 134 64.68 -35.34 23.91
CA THR A 134 65.55 -34.91 22.78
C THR A 134 66.79 -35.79 22.59
N LEU A 135 66.92 -36.88 23.34
CA LEU A 135 68.07 -37.78 23.32
C LEU A 135 67.92 -38.85 22.21
N PHE A 136 68.52 -38.60 21.04
CA PHE A 136 68.70 -39.61 19.98
C PHE A 136 70.10 -40.21 20.05
N THR A 137 70.19 -41.54 20.14
CA THR A 137 71.48 -42.26 20.08
C THR A 137 71.97 -42.37 18.63
N ASP A 138 73.26 -42.64 18.43
CA ASP A 138 73.80 -42.84 17.08
C ASP A 138 73.15 -44.03 16.36
N GLN A 139 72.70 -45.04 17.11
CA GLN A 139 71.92 -46.15 16.57
C GLN A 139 70.52 -45.73 16.11
N ASP A 140 69.83 -44.86 16.87
CA ASP A 140 68.52 -44.33 16.47
C ASP A 140 68.65 -43.51 15.19
N VAL A 141 69.67 -42.66 15.11
CA VAL A 141 69.97 -41.85 13.92
C VAL A 141 70.26 -42.76 12.72
N HIS A 142 71.06 -43.81 12.91
CA HIS A 142 71.36 -44.77 11.85
C HIS A 142 70.08 -45.43 11.32
N ASN A 143 69.20 -45.90 12.20
CA ASN A 143 67.95 -46.57 11.82
C ASN A 143 67.00 -45.63 11.06
N ILE A 144 66.76 -44.43 11.60
CA ILE A 144 65.85 -43.43 11.00
C ILE A 144 66.36 -42.97 9.63
N PHE A 145 67.66 -42.65 9.51
CA PHE A 145 68.22 -42.25 8.23
C PHE A 145 68.24 -43.40 7.21
N THR A 146 68.38 -44.65 7.65
CA THR A 146 68.27 -45.81 6.75
C THR A 146 66.86 -45.93 6.18
N GLU A 147 65.83 -45.72 7.01
CA GLU A 147 64.44 -45.69 6.56
C GLU A 147 64.17 -44.52 5.61
N PHE A 148 64.61 -43.30 5.95
CA PHE A 148 64.43 -42.13 5.09
C PHE A 148 65.14 -42.27 3.75
N VAL A 149 66.36 -42.82 3.71
CA VAL A 149 67.06 -43.12 2.47
C VAL A 149 66.27 -44.13 1.63
N SER A 150 65.72 -45.18 2.25
CA SER A 150 64.91 -46.17 1.53
C SER A 150 63.62 -45.58 0.95
N ILE A 151 62.96 -44.68 1.69
CA ILE A 151 61.79 -43.92 1.23
C ILE A 151 62.19 -43.01 0.06
N ALA A 152 63.28 -42.26 0.19
CA ALA A 152 63.77 -41.38 -0.86
C ALA A 152 64.10 -42.13 -2.16
N GLU A 153 64.75 -43.29 -2.09
CA GLU A 153 65.02 -44.15 -3.27
C GLU A 153 63.73 -44.56 -4.01
N ARG A 154 62.67 -44.86 -3.26
CA ARG A 154 61.37 -45.22 -3.85
C ARG A 154 60.67 -44.01 -4.48
N PHE A 155 60.74 -42.85 -3.85
CA PHE A 155 60.21 -41.61 -4.45
C PHE A 155 61.00 -41.16 -5.68
N GLU A 156 62.34 -41.26 -5.69
CA GLU A 156 63.15 -40.99 -6.89
C GLU A 156 62.68 -41.84 -8.07
N LYS A 157 62.47 -43.14 -7.84
CA LYS A 157 61.98 -44.06 -8.86
C LYS A 157 60.57 -43.69 -9.36
N ALA A 158 59.68 -43.31 -8.46
CA ALA A 158 58.31 -42.95 -8.80
C ALA A 158 58.19 -41.60 -9.53
N LEU A 159 59.08 -40.66 -9.24
CA LEU A 159 59.15 -39.35 -9.87
C LEU A 159 60.07 -39.31 -11.12
N HIS A 160 60.60 -40.46 -11.54
CA HIS A 160 61.54 -40.59 -12.66
C HIS A 160 62.78 -39.69 -12.53
N LYS A 161 63.26 -39.47 -11.30
CA LYS A 161 64.47 -38.68 -10.99
C LYS A 161 65.75 -39.46 -11.26
N GLN A 162 66.88 -38.75 -11.35
CA GLN A 162 68.18 -39.41 -11.47
C GLN A 162 68.54 -40.11 -10.15
N PRO A 163 69.19 -41.29 -10.19
CA PRO A 163 69.58 -41.98 -8.96
C PRO A 163 70.47 -41.10 -8.06
N ASN A 164 70.12 -41.00 -6.78
CA ASN A 164 70.76 -40.20 -5.73
C ASN A 164 70.43 -38.70 -5.68
N GLU A 165 69.44 -38.22 -6.43
CA GLU A 165 69.02 -36.81 -6.36
C GLU A 165 68.53 -36.40 -4.96
N PHE A 166 67.60 -37.15 -4.35
CA PHE A 166 67.16 -36.94 -2.97
C PHE A 166 68.04 -37.66 -1.96
N VAL A 167 68.49 -38.89 -2.27
CA VAL A 167 69.24 -39.73 -1.34
C VAL A 167 70.58 -39.10 -0.92
N SER A 168 71.22 -38.33 -1.80
CA SER A 168 72.47 -37.64 -1.49
C SER A 168 72.29 -36.58 -0.38
N GLU A 169 71.16 -35.87 -0.37
CA GLU A 169 70.86 -34.86 0.66
C GLU A 169 70.71 -35.49 2.05
N PHE A 170 70.03 -36.63 2.15
CA PHE A 170 69.91 -37.38 3.41
C PHE A 170 71.25 -37.95 3.88
N LYS A 171 72.07 -38.49 2.96
CA LYS A 171 73.42 -39.01 3.30
C LYS A 171 74.36 -37.89 3.78
N ASN A 172 74.30 -36.73 3.14
CA ASN A 172 75.08 -35.55 3.51
C ASN A 172 74.65 -35.01 4.87
N LEU A 173 73.34 -34.83 5.08
CA LEU A 173 72.79 -34.35 6.34
C LEU A 173 73.12 -35.27 7.53
N ARG A 174 73.18 -36.59 7.30
CA ARG A 174 73.60 -37.56 8.34
C ARG A 174 75.02 -37.30 8.86
N THR A 175 75.89 -36.72 8.04
CA THR A 175 77.32 -36.58 8.33
C THR A 175 77.78 -35.13 8.49
N CYS A 176 76.94 -34.13 8.20
CA CYS A 176 77.32 -32.72 8.24
C CYS A 176 77.49 -32.19 9.68
N CYS A 177 78.54 -31.39 9.92
CA CYS A 177 78.68 -30.63 11.16
C CYS A 177 77.72 -29.43 11.13
N MET A 178 76.85 -29.27 12.14
CA MET A 178 76.03 -28.07 12.24
C MET A 178 76.82 -26.94 12.93
N ASP A 179 76.82 -25.75 12.34
CA ASP A 179 77.37 -24.56 12.99
C ASP A 179 76.39 -23.96 14.02
N ALA A 180 76.93 -23.20 14.97
CA ALA A 180 76.17 -22.62 16.07
C ALA A 180 75.17 -21.53 15.64
N ALA A 181 75.33 -20.95 14.44
CA ALA A 181 74.44 -19.91 13.94
C ALA A 181 73.10 -20.49 13.48
N THR A 182 73.15 -21.64 12.82
CA THR A 182 71.97 -22.37 12.35
C THR A 182 71.14 -22.90 13.52
N GLU A 183 71.78 -23.42 14.58
CA GLU A 183 71.10 -23.87 15.81
C GLU A 183 70.30 -22.74 16.47
N LYS A 184 70.88 -21.53 16.55
CA LYS A 184 70.23 -20.38 17.17
C LYS A 184 68.97 -19.95 16.43
N MET A 185 69.00 -19.93 15.09
CA MET A 185 67.86 -19.55 14.26
C MET A 185 66.63 -20.44 14.52
N TYR A 186 66.82 -21.76 14.64
CA TYR A 186 65.74 -22.69 14.95
C TYR A 186 65.16 -22.50 16.35
N LEU A 187 66.01 -22.21 17.34
CA LEU A 187 65.57 -21.94 18.71
C LEU A 187 64.76 -20.65 18.84
N ASP A 188 65.15 -19.59 18.12
CA ASP A 188 64.42 -18.32 18.12
C ASP A 188 63.06 -18.46 17.42
N ASN A 189 62.99 -19.21 16.30
CA ASN A 189 61.72 -19.52 15.64
C ASN A 189 60.75 -20.31 16.54
N LEU A 190 61.26 -21.27 17.34
CA LEU A 190 60.45 -22.02 18.30
C LEU A 190 59.88 -21.12 19.40
N ARG A 191 60.64 -20.14 19.89
CA ARG A 191 60.17 -19.18 20.89
C ARG A 191 59.05 -18.30 20.34
N ASP A 192 59.22 -17.78 19.13
CA ASP A 192 58.20 -16.97 18.46
C ASP A 192 56.88 -17.72 18.26
N LEU A 193 56.95 -19.02 17.95
CA LEU A 193 55.76 -19.87 17.83
C LEU A 193 55.05 -20.07 19.17
N ILE A 194 55.81 -20.31 20.24
CA ILE A 194 55.25 -20.45 21.60
C ILE A 194 54.57 -19.14 22.05
N GLU A 195 55.18 -17.99 21.78
CA GLU A 195 54.63 -16.67 22.11
C GLU A 195 53.30 -16.43 21.35
N LYS A 196 53.26 -16.75 20.06
CA LYS A 196 52.04 -16.65 19.22
C LYS A 196 50.93 -17.59 19.70
N GLU A 197 51.27 -18.81 20.09
CA GLU A 197 50.31 -19.78 20.62
C GLU A 197 49.67 -19.26 21.92
N LYS A 198 50.47 -18.69 22.82
CA LYS A 198 49.99 -18.09 24.07
C LYS A 198 49.03 -16.92 23.82
N ASN A 199 49.38 -15.99 22.93
CA ASN A 199 48.52 -14.85 22.60
C ASN A 199 47.19 -15.27 21.96
N THR A 200 47.22 -16.36 21.18
CA THR A 200 46.03 -16.93 20.55
C THR A 200 45.11 -17.54 21.60
N LEU A 201 45.65 -18.26 22.59
CA LEU A 201 44.90 -18.80 23.74
C LEU A 201 44.19 -17.71 24.55
N GLU A 202 44.88 -16.61 24.85
CA GLU A 202 44.29 -15.48 25.57
C GLU A 202 43.13 -14.84 24.77
N SER A 203 43.28 -14.73 23.45
CA SER A 203 42.22 -14.20 22.57
C SER A 203 41.00 -15.13 22.49
N ILE A 204 41.22 -16.45 22.50
CA ILE A 204 40.15 -17.46 22.51
C ILE A 204 39.34 -17.34 23.81
N GLN A 205 40.01 -17.25 24.96
CA GLN A 205 39.33 -17.09 26.26
C GLN A 205 38.46 -15.83 26.31
N ALA A 206 38.97 -14.71 25.80
CA ALA A 206 38.19 -13.46 25.73
C ALA A 206 36.95 -13.60 24.82
N LEU A 207 37.06 -14.32 23.70
CA LEU A 207 35.94 -14.60 22.80
C LEU A 207 34.92 -15.56 23.43
N GLU A 208 35.36 -16.55 24.20
CA GLU A 208 34.47 -17.45 24.96
C GLU A 208 33.64 -16.67 25.98
N GLU A 209 34.26 -15.78 26.76
CA GLU A 209 33.55 -14.91 27.71
C GLU A 209 32.54 -13.99 27.00
N GLN A 210 32.90 -13.44 25.84
CA GLN A 210 32.00 -12.63 25.03
C GLN A 210 30.84 -13.46 24.44
N GLY A 211 31.11 -14.71 24.06
CA GLY A 211 30.10 -15.68 23.62
C GLY A 211 29.05 -15.91 24.70
N THR A 212 29.49 -16.22 25.93
CA THR A 212 28.59 -16.45 27.07
C THR A 212 27.72 -15.23 27.37
N ARG A 213 28.29 -14.02 27.36
CA ARG A 213 27.51 -12.78 27.57
C ARG A 213 26.49 -12.54 26.45
N THR A 214 26.81 -12.92 25.22
CA THR A 214 25.88 -12.82 24.08
C THR A 214 24.73 -13.81 24.23
N GLU A 215 25.01 -15.05 24.64
CA GLU A 215 24.00 -16.08 24.90
C GLU A 215 23.04 -15.66 26.02
N GLU A 216 23.54 -15.09 27.12
CA GLU A 216 22.71 -14.54 28.18
C GLU A 216 21.78 -13.43 27.68
N ARG A 217 22.30 -12.50 26.86
CA ARG A 217 21.48 -11.44 26.25
C ARG A 217 20.46 -11.97 25.26
N MET A 218 20.80 -13.00 24.48
CA MET A 218 19.86 -13.66 23.59
C MET A 218 18.72 -14.32 24.37
N SER A 219 19.03 -14.98 25.49
CA SER A 219 18.00 -15.58 26.34
C SER A 219 17.01 -14.55 26.89
N ILE A 220 17.48 -13.36 27.27
CA ILE A 220 16.60 -12.26 27.69
C ILE A 220 15.69 -11.81 26.53
N VAL A 221 16.26 -11.62 25.33
CA VAL A 221 15.47 -11.21 24.15
C VAL A 221 14.43 -12.27 23.76
N GLU A 222 14.76 -13.56 23.87
CA GLU A 222 13.81 -14.65 23.63
C GLU A 222 12.67 -14.65 24.65
N GLN A 223 12.95 -14.38 25.92
CA GLN A 223 11.93 -14.22 26.96
C GLN A 223 11.02 -13.02 26.69
N ASP A 224 11.59 -11.86 26.34
CA ASP A 224 10.84 -10.65 25.99
C ASP A 224 9.94 -10.89 24.76
N LEU A 225 10.47 -11.59 23.74
CA LEU A 225 9.71 -11.94 22.54
C LEU A 225 8.53 -12.87 22.88
N GLN A 226 8.75 -13.87 23.73
CA GLN A 226 7.68 -14.76 24.16
C GLN A 226 6.61 -14.00 24.95
N SER A 227 7.00 -13.09 25.85
CA SER A 227 6.06 -12.24 26.59
C SER A 227 5.23 -11.34 25.66
N LEU A 228 5.83 -10.82 24.58
CA LEU A 228 5.11 -10.04 23.57
C LEU A 228 4.12 -10.90 22.78
N ILE A 229 4.50 -12.12 22.40
CA ILE A 229 3.62 -13.07 21.71
C ILE A 229 2.40 -13.39 22.57
N ASP A 230 2.61 -13.70 23.85
CA ASP A 230 1.54 -14.02 24.80
C ASP A 230 0.59 -12.82 24.97
N THR A 231 1.14 -11.61 25.03
CA THR A 231 0.36 -10.36 25.10
C THR A 231 -0.50 -10.16 23.85
N VAL A 232 0.07 -10.35 22.66
CA VAL A 232 -0.66 -10.22 21.39
C VAL A 232 -1.78 -11.26 21.30
N GLN A 233 -1.52 -12.50 21.71
CA GLN A 233 -2.54 -13.55 21.74
C GLN A 233 -3.68 -13.19 22.69
N SER A 234 -3.36 -12.73 23.90
CA SER A 234 -4.36 -12.27 24.87
C SER A 234 -5.21 -11.12 24.31
N LEU A 235 -4.58 -10.11 23.70
CA LEU A 235 -5.29 -8.99 23.07
C LEU A 235 -6.20 -9.45 21.92
N ASN A 236 -5.76 -10.41 21.11
CA ASN A 236 -6.58 -10.98 20.04
C ASN A 236 -7.81 -11.70 20.59
N THR A 237 -7.66 -12.51 21.64
CA THR A 237 -8.80 -13.18 22.28
C THR A 237 -9.79 -12.16 22.85
N SER A 238 -9.31 -11.14 23.56
CA SER A 238 -10.17 -10.06 24.08
C SER A 238 -10.86 -9.28 22.95
N ASN A 239 -10.17 -9.02 21.84
CA ASN A 239 -10.77 -8.37 20.67
C ASN A 239 -11.87 -9.23 20.02
N GLU A 240 -11.70 -10.55 19.95
CA GLU A 240 -12.76 -11.45 19.46
C GLU A 240 -13.97 -11.47 20.39
N GLU A 241 -13.77 -11.46 21.71
CA GLU A 241 -14.86 -11.38 22.68
C GLU A 241 -15.64 -10.05 22.54
N ILE A 242 -14.93 -8.92 22.42
CA ILE A 242 -15.56 -7.61 22.19
C ILE A 242 -16.32 -7.61 20.85
N ARG A 243 -15.76 -8.21 19.80
CA ARG A 243 -16.44 -8.29 18.49
C ARG A 243 -17.75 -9.08 18.55
N LYS A 244 -17.87 -10.08 19.43
CA LYS A 244 -19.13 -10.81 19.65
C LYS A 244 -20.20 -9.94 20.31
N GLU A 245 -19.81 -8.90 21.04
CA GLU A 245 -20.74 -7.94 21.65
C GLU A 245 -21.17 -6.81 20.69
N ILE A 246 -20.56 -6.70 19.50
CA ILE A 246 -20.87 -5.66 18.49
C ILE A 246 -21.64 -6.26 17.32
N LYS A 247 -22.82 -5.69 17.02
CA LYS A 247 -23.61 -6.04 15.83
C LYS A 247 -23.64 -4.85 14.86
N ILE A 248 -23.22 -5.08 13.61
CA ILE A 248 -23.44 -4.15 12.51
C ILE A 248 -24.62 -4.70 11.70
N TRP A 249 -25.74 -3.99 11.73
CA TRP A 249 -26.96 -4.34 11.00
C TRP A 249 -26.90 -3.71 9.62
N LYS A 250 -26.97 -4.55 8.58
CA LYS A 250 -26.95 -4.09 7.20
C LYS A 250 -28.37 -4.06 6.63
N ALA A 251 -28.60 -3.22 5.62
CA ALA A 251 -29.92 -3.03 5.03
C ALA A 251 -30.49 -4.28 4.34
N ASP A 252 -29.63 -5.21 3.90
CA ASP A 252 -30.01 -6.52 3.35
C ASP A 252 -30.45 -7.53 4.42
N GLU A 253 -30.24 -7.24 5.71
CA GLU A 253 -30.71 -8.07 6.84
C GLU A 253 -32.10 -7.63 7.35
N ASP A 254 -32.73 -6.61 6.73
CA ASP A 254 -33.99 -6.02 7.20
C ASP A 254 -35.22 -6.94 7.10
N ASP A 255 -35.15 -8.03 6.33
CA ASP A 255 -36.22 -9.04 6.22
C ASP A 255 -36.09 -10.18 7.26
N SER A 256 -35.14 -10.10 8.21
CA SER A 256 -34.91 -11.20 9.14
C SER A 256 -35.97 -11.27 10.26
N GLU A 257 -36.62 -12.43 10.42
CA GLU A 257 -37.56 -12.69 11.53
C GLU A 257 -36.86 -12.73 12.91
N ASN A 258 -35.53 -12.66 12.96
CA ASN A 258 -34.72 -12.85 14.17
C ASN A 258 -34.20 -11.55 14.80
N PHE A 259 -34.68 -10.37 14.37
CA PHE A 259 -34.19 -9.06 14.82
C PHE A 259 -34.06 -8.95 16.35
N GLU A 260 -35.13 -9.24 17.09
CA GLU A 260 -35.13 -9.13 18.56
C GLU A 260 -34.10 -10.06 19.22
N THR A 261 -33.99 -11.29 18.73
CA THR A 261 -33.07 -12.29 19.28
C THR A 261 -31.61 -11.91 19.02
N GLU A 262 -31.31 -11.35 17.85
CA GLU A 262 -29.97 -10.89 17.50
C GLU A 262 -29.59 -9.60 18.24
N MET A 263 -30.55 -8.68 18.42
CA MET A 263 -30.33 -7.48 19.24
C MET A 263 -30.05 -7.83 20.70
N ALA A 264 -30.75 -8.81 21.27
CA ALA A 264 -30.56 -9.23 22.66
C ALA A 264 -29.17 -9.82 22.96
N LYS A 265 -28.45 -10.30 21.93
CA LYS A 265 -27.09 -10.85 22.06
C LYS A 265 -26.00 -9.78 22.00
N ALA A 266 -26.31 -8.61 21.45
CA ALA A 266 -25.36 -7.53 21.24
C ALA A 266 -25.47 -6.46 22.34
N ARG A 267 -24.35 -5.82 22.66
CA ARG A 267 -24.30 -4.66 23.57
C ARG A 267 -24.18 -3.34 22.84
N LEU A 268 -23.51 -3.35 21.69
CA LEU A 268 -23.34 -2.20 20.83
C LEU A 268 -23.86 -2.55 19.44
N ILE A 269 -24.83 -1.77 18.95
CA ILE A 269 -25.47 -2.03 17.67
C ILE A 269 -25.34 -0.80 16.79
N PHE A 270 -24.80 -0.99 15.58
CA PHE A 270 -24.77 0.01 14.53
C PHE A 270 -25.80 -0.37 13.47
N LEU A 271 -26.73 0.52 13.18
CA LEU A 271 -27.76 0.28 12.18
C LEU A 271 -28.19 1.58 11.51
N THR A 272 -28.79 1.47 10.33
CA THR A 272 -29.44 2.63 9.72
C THR A 272 -30.74 2.96 10.47
N PRO A 273 -31.12 4.23 10.62
CA PRO A 273 -32.37 4.58 11.29
C PRO A 273 -33.59 3.99 10.60
N LYS A 274 -33.55 3.78 9.27
CA LYS A 274 -34.67 3.20 8.54
C LYS A 274 -34.85 1.73 8.89
N SER A 275 -33.75 0.97 8.98
CA SER A 275 -33.74 -0.40 9.48
C SER A 275 -34.39 -0.48 10.87
N LEU A 276 -34.09 0.47 11.76
CA LEU A 276 -34.74 0.50 13.08
C LEU A 276 -36.25 0.74 12.97
N CYS A 277 -36.66 1.78 12.23
CA CYS A 277 -38.06 2.12 12.06
C CYS A 277 -38.88 0.94 11.52
N ASN A 278 -38.33 0.18 10.56
CA ASN A 278 -39.01 -0.99 9.99
C ASN A 278 -39.37 -2.06 11.04
N HIS A 279 -38.55 -2.19 12.11
CA HIS A 279 -38.77 -3.15 13.19
C HIS A 279 -39.56 -2.58 14.39
N LEU A 280 -39.83 -1.27 14.40
CA LEU A 280 -40.60 -0.58 15.44
C LEU A 280 -42.10 -0.39 15.08
N ILE A 281 -42.59 -0.90 13.93
CA ILE A 281 -43.94 -0.60 13.40
C ILE A 281 -45.09 -1.24 14.21
N GLU A 282 -46.18 -0.48 14.37
CA GLU A 282 -47.38 -0.72 15.19
C GLU A 282 -48.21 -2.01 14.91
N THR A 283 -47.93 -2.81 13.88
CA THR A 283 -48.73 -4.00 13.55
C THR A 283 -48.48 -5.17 14.51
N ALA A 284 -49.56 -5.86 14.89
CA ALA A 284 -49.63 -6.80 16.01
C ALA A 284 -48.78 -8.09 15.93
N ALA A 285 -47.88 -8.23 14.95
CA ALA A 285 -47.15 -9.48 14.70
C ALA A 285 -45.64 -9.45 15.03
N THR A 286 -45.00 -8.29 15.18
CA THR A 286 -43.60 -8.18 15.62
C THR A 286 -43.39 -6.81 16.28
N LYS A 287 -43.08 -6.75 17.58
CA LYS A 287 -42.97 -5.48 18.33
C LYS A 287 -41.77 -5.48 19.26
N VAL A 288 -40.64 -4.99 18.77
CA VAL A 288 -39.56 -4.54 19.64
C VAL A 288 -39.92 -3.14 20.13
N ALA A 289 -40.08 -2.97 21.44
CA ALA A 289 -40.30 -1.65 22.03
C ALA A 289 -38.99 -0.86 22.09
N ILE A 290 -39.06 0.47 22.03
CA ILE A 290 -37.86 1.32 22.04
C ILE A 290 -37.09 1.25 23.38
N ASP A 291 -37.72 0.69 24.42
CA ASP A 291 -37.15 0.51 25.75
C ASP A 291 -36.15 -0.67 25.86
N ILE A 292 -35.98 -1.46 24.78
CA ILE A 292 -34.87 -2.42 24.71
C ILE A 292 -33.51 -1.71 24.75
N PHE A 293 -33.47 -0.45 24.30
CA PHE A 293 -32.26 0.35 24.29
C PHE A 293 -32.13 1.13 25.60
N THR A 294 -30.89 1.25 26.06
CA THR A 294 -30.56 2.11 27.22
C THR A 294 -30.00 3.45 26.79
N LEU A 295 -29.39 3.52 25.61
CA LEU A 295 -28.82 4.70 24.98
C LEU A 295 -29.01 4.58 23.47
N ILE A 296 -29.47 5.65 22.84
CA ILE A 296 -29.50 5.81 21.38
C ILE A 296 -28.61 7.00 21.05
N VAL A 297 -27.59 6.75 20.22
CA VAL A 297 -26.71 7.79 19.68
C VAL A 297 -27.16 8.09 18.25
N LEU A 298 -27.50 9.35 18.00
CA LEU A 298 -27.89 9.85 16.68
C LEU A 298 -26.75 10.70 16.15
N ASP A 299 -25.99 10.15 15.22
CA ASP A 299 -24.97 10.89 14.49
C ASP A 299 -25.63 11.82 13.45
N GLU A 300 -25.06 13.00 13.22
CA GLU A 300 -25.69 14.06 12.42
C GLU A 300 -27.16 14.34 12.80
N CYS A 301 -27.40 14.50 14.11
CA CYS A 301 -28.74 14.65 14.68
C CYS A 301 -29.51 15.89 14.22
N HIS A 302 -28.87 16.81 13.49
CA HIS A 302 -29.55 17.94 12.86
C HIS A 302 -30.60 17.47 11.85
N HIS A 303 -30.52 16.24 11.32
CA HIS A 303 -31.53 15.64 10.45
C HIS A 303 -32.86 15.36 11.17
N THR A 304 -32.95 15.45 12.50
CA THR A 304 -34.18 15.15 13.27
C THR A 304 -35.24 16.26 13.18
N HIS A 305 -35.71 16.57 11.98
CA HIS A 305 -36.84 17.46 11.72
C HIS A 305 -37.70 17.00 10.54
N ASP A 306 -38.86 17.65 10.40
CA ASP A 306 -39.80 17.43 9.30
C ASP A 306 -40.14 15.95 9.09
N LYS A 307 -40.08 15.44 7.86
CA LYS A 307 -40.42 14.04 7.52
C LYS A 307 -39.19 13.12 7.44
N SER A 308 -38.09 13.48 8.11
CA SER A 308 -36.89 12.64 8.10
C SER A 308 -37.08 11.34 8.87
N VAL A 309 -36.28 10.32 8.51
CA VAL A 309 -36.29 9.02 9.19
C VAL A 309 -35.87 9.14 10.65
N TYR A 310 -34.97 10.07 10.98
CA TYR A 310 -34.58 10.35 12.36
C TYR A 310 -35.77 10.88 13.17
N ASN A 311 -36.59 11.76 12.58
CA ASN A 311 -37.76 12.29 13.26
C ASN A 311 -38.91 11.28 13.35
N GLU A 312 -39.01 10.37 12.38
CA GLU A 312 -39.87 9.17 12.43
C GLU A 312 -39.46 8.28 13.60
N LEU A 313 -38.17 7.94 13.72
CA LEU A 313 -37.63 7.16 14.84
C LEU A 313 -37.94 7.83 16.19
N MET A 314 -37.64 9.12 16.31
CA MET A 314 -37.92 9.88 17.53
C MET A 314 -39.43 10.05 17.79
N SER A 315 -40.30 9.83 16.80
CA SER A 315 -41.73 9.82 17.04
C SER A 315 -42.16 8.63 17.89
N TYR A 316 -41.55 7.44 17.70
CA TYR A 316 -41.78 6.27 18.56
C TYR A 316 -41.34 6.56 20.00
N TYR A 317 -40.18 7.18 20.19
CA TYR A 317 -39.72 7.64 21.51
C TYR A 317 -40.75 8.57 22.17
N ARG A 318 -41.26 9.57 21.44
CA ARG A 318 -42.24 10.52 21.97
C ARG A 318 -43.60 9.86 22.26
N ILE A 319 -44.03 8.91 21.44
CA ILE A 319 -45.24 8.11 21.68
C ILE A 319 -45.08 7.32 22.98
N ALA A 320 -43.97 6.59 23.14
CA ALA A 320 -43.66 5.85 24.36
C ALA A 320 -43.63 6.77 25.60
N LYS A 321 -43.01 7.95 25.47
CA LYS A 321 -42.89 8.94 26.56
C LYS A 321 -44.23 9.55 26.98
N TYR A 322 -45.01 10.05 26.04
CA TYR A 322 -46.17 10.89 26.34
C TYR A 322 -47.51 10.16 26.28
N ARG A 323 -47.65 9.18 25.37
CA ARG A 323 -48.91 8.43 25.20
C ARG A 323 -48.93 7.16 26.05
N GLU A 324 -47.90 6.33 25.92
CA GLU A 324 -47.84 5.04 26.60
C GLU A 324 -47.29 5.14 28.03
N LYS A 325 -46.62 6.25 28.35
CA LYS A 325 -45.98 6.52 29.66
C LYS A 325 -45.06 5.37 30.07
N ALA A 326 -44.23 4.93 29.13
CA ALA A 326 -43.27 3.85 29.34
C ALA A 326 -42.44 4.10 30.60
N HIS A 327 -42.27 3.06 31.43
CA HIS A 327 -41.51 3.15 32.67
C HIS A 327 -40.02 3.40 32.45
N ARG A 328 -39.51 3.02 31.28
CA ARG A 328 -38.11 3.15 30.89
C ARG A 328 -38.03 3.67 29.46
N LEU A 329 -37.08 4.57 29.23
CA LEU A 329 -36.74 5.10 27.91
C LEU A 329 -35.23 5.13 27.75
N PRO A 330 -34.70 4.98 26.52
CA PRO A 330 -33.29 5.17 26.27
C PRO A 330 -32.88 6.62 26.52
N GLN A 331 -31.65 6.83 27.00
CA GLN A 331 -31.02 8.13 26.89
C GLN A 331 -30.79 8.47 25.42
N ILE A 332 -31.01 9.72 25.02
CA ILE A 332 -30.75 10.20 23.66
C ILE A 332 -29.49 11.07 23.66
N LEU A 333 -28.52 10.73 22.81
CA LEU A 333 -27.33 11.53 22.55
C LEU A 333 -27.30 11.92 21.07
N GLY A 334 -27.55 13.19 20.77
CA GLY A 334 -27.39 13.72 19.42
C GLY A 334 -26.02 14.36 19.22
N LEU A 335 -25.33 13.99 18.14
CA LEU A 335 -24.06 14.56 17.73
C LEU A 335 -24.24 15.36 16.44
N THR A 336 -23.75 16.59 16.39
CA THR A 336 -23.69 17.35 15.14
C THR A 336 -22.69 18.51 15.22
N ALA A 337 -22.12 18.89 14.08
CA ALA A 337 -21.31 20.11 13.95
C ALA A 337 -22.17 21.39 13.94
N SER A 338 -23.39 21.31 13.40
CA SER A 338 -24.33 22.44 13.34
C SER A 338 -25.77 21.93 13.31
N PRO A 339 -26.68 22.49 14.14
CA PRO A 339 -28.10 22.16 14.09
C PRO A 339 -28.84 22.77 12.89
N GLY A 340 -28.18 23.64 12.11
CA GLY A 340 -28.81 24.35 10.99
C GLY A 340 -29.80 25.44 11.41
N THR A 341 -30.37 26.09 10.40
CA THR A 341 -31.37 27.16 10.55
C THR A 341 -32.61 26.95 9.68
N ASN A 342 -32.59 25.95 8.79
CA ASN A 342 -33.65 25.65 7.83
C ASN A 342 -34.04 26.88 6.99
N LYS A 343 -33.04 27.55 6.42
CA LYS A 343 -33.20 28.74 5.56
C LYS A 343 -33.89 29.93 6.25
N ALA A 344 -33.80 30.02 7.58
CA ALA A 344 -34.33 31.14 8.33
C ALA A 344 -33.70 32.46 7.88
N LYS A 345 -34.53 33.47 7.60
CA LYS A 345 -34.09 34.81 7.17
C LYS A 345 -33.80 35.74 8.35
N ASP A 346 -34.18 35.33 9.56
CA ASP A 346 -33.99 36.10 10.78
C ASP A 346 -33.66 35.20 11.97
N VAL A 347 -33.17 35.84 13.04
CA VAL A 347 -32.72 35.16 14.26
C VAL A 347 -33.87 34.47 15.01
N SER A 348 -35.10 34.97 14.90
CA SER A 348 -36.25 34.36 15.57
C SER A 348 -36.59 33.02 14.94
N ALA A 349 -36.74 33.00 13.62
CA ALA A 349 -37.00 31.79 12.86
C ALA A 349 -35.89 30.74 13.05
N ALA A 350 -34.62 31.17 13.10
CA ALA A 350 -33.50 30.26 13.38
C ALA A 350 -33.59 29.65 14.80
N LYS A 351 -33.96 30.45 15.82
CA LYS A 351 -34.18 29.95 17.18
C LYS A 351 -35.36 28.98 17.25
N ASP A 352 -36.44 29.24 16.50
CA ASP A 352 -37.60 28.36 16.46
C ASP A 352 -37.27 27.02 15.80
N HIS A 353 -36.47 27.03 14.74
CA HIS A 353 -35.95 25.80 14.15
C HIS A 353 -35.09 25.01 15.16
N LEU A 354 -34.13 25.66 15.82
CA LEU A 354 -33.30 25.02 16.84
C LEU A 354 -34.16 24.41 17.98
N ARG A 355 -35.17 25.14 18.47
CA ARG A 355 -36.11 24.65 19.48
C ARG A 355 -36.87 23.42 18.98
N LYS A 356 -37.31 23.41 17.72
CA LYS A 356 -38.01 22.28 17.10
C LYS A 356 -37.11 21.05 17.08
N VAL A 357 -35.86 21.17 16.62
CA VAL A 357 -34.89 20.07 16.59
C VAL A 357 -34.61 19.55 18.02
N MET A 358 -34.36 20.46 18.96
CA MET A 358 -34.14 20.12 20.37
C MET A 358 -35.35 19.41 20.99
N ALA A 359 -36.57 19.86 20.70
CA ALA A 359 -37.81 19.24 21.18
C ALA A 359 -38.03 17.85 20.54
N ASN A 360 -37.73 17.70 19.25
CA ASN A 360 -37.84 16.41 18.56
C ASN A 360 -36.89 15.36 19.17
N LEU A 361 -35.69 15.78 19.58
CA LEU A 361 -34.65 14.97 20.21
C LEU A 361 -34.80 14.82 21.73
N ASP A 362 -35.77 15.50 22.36
CA ASP A 362 -35.95 15.54 23.82
C ASP A 362 -34.72 16.09 24.59
N VAL A 363 -34.05 17.10 24.03
CA VAL A 363 -32.82 17.68 24.57
C VAL A 363 -33.09 18.45 25.86
N THR A 364 -32.48 18.00 26.95
CA THR A 364 -32.47 18.71 28.25
C THR A 364 -31.27 19.64 28.42
N LYS A 365 -30.15 19.34 27.74
CA LYS A 365 -28.91 20.10 27.83
C LYS A 365 -28.20 20.14 26.48
N LEU A 366 -27.99 21.34 25.96
CA LEU A 366 -27.14 21.59 24.80
C LEU A 366 -25.67 21.72 25.26
N SER A 367 -24.79 20.85 24.76
CA SER A 367 -23.37 20.87 25.09
C SER A 367 -22.57 21.50 23.95
N VAL A 368 -21.81 22.56 24.25
CA VAL A 368 -20.89 23.23 23.32
C VAL A 368 -19.57 23.54 24.03
N VAL A 369 -18.46 23.56 23.30
CA VAL A 369 -17.14 23.86 23.89
C VAL A 369 -17.08 25.33 24.32
N GLN A 370 -17.10 25.56 25.64
CA GLN A 370 -17.00 26.90 26.23
C GLN A 370 -15.63 27.19 26.87
N ARG A 371 -15.10 26.23 27.65
CA ARG A 371 -13.87 26.42 28.45
C ARG A 371 -12.60 26.25 27.61
N ASN A 372 -12.49 25.17 26.85
CA ASN A 372 -11.28 24.80 26.10
C ASN A 372 -11.35 25.28 24.63
N ARG A 373 -11.81 26.52 24.40
CA ARG A 373 -11.97 27.05 23.03
C ARG A 373 -10.63 27.24 22.33
N GLU A 374 -9.61 27.69 23.05
CA GLU A 374 -8.27 27.90 22.50
C GLU A 374 -7.63 26.59 22.06
N GLU A 375 -7.78 25.53 22.87
CA GLU A 375 -7.35 24.18 22.51
C GLU A 375 -8.07 23.70 21.24
N LEU A 376 -9.40 23.84 21.16
CA LEU A 376 -10.17 23.45 19.97
C LEU A 376 -9.66 24.18 18.71
N LEU A 377 -9.39 25.48 18.79
CA LEU A 377 -8.91 26.28 17.66
C LEU A 377 -7.52 25.85 17.16
N GLN A 378 -6.72 25.14 17.96
CA GLN A 378 -5.45 24.55 17.50
C GLN A 378 -5.68 23.37 16.55
N TYR A 379 -6.82 22.69 16.66
CA TYR A 379 -7.18 21.53 15.83
C TYR A 379 -8.17 21.87 14.70
N THR A 380 -8.78 23.05 14.73
CA THR A 380 -9.72 23.52 13.71
C THR A 380 -9.21 24.80 13.05
N SER A 381 -8.66 24.70 11.84
CA SER A 381 -8.36 25.87 11.00
C SER A 381 -9.61 26.33 10.26
N ILE A 382 -9.84 27.65 10.22
CA ILE A 382 -10.82 28.25 9.31
C ILE A 382 -10.06 28.54 8.02
N PRO A 383 -10.36 27.85 6.90
CA PRO A 383 -9.66 28.09 5.65
C PRO A 383 -9.95 29.51 5.11
N GLU A 384 -8.99 30.08 4.41
CA GLU A 384 -9.18 31.35 3.69
C GLU A 384 -10.18 31.14 2.55
N LYS A 385 -11.23 31.98 2.50
CA LYS A 385 -12.26 31.93 1.45
C LYS A 385 -11.85 32.79 0.25
N VAL A 386 -11.77 32.18 -0.92
CA VAL A 386 -11.31 32.81 -2.17
C VAL A 386 -12.43 32.73 -3.22
N PRO A 387 -13.24 33.79 -3.39
CA PRO A 387 -14.28 33.83 -4.42
C PRO A 387 -13.69 34.10 -5.82
N ILE A 388 -14.15 33.35 -6.82
CA ILE A 388 -13.81 33.49 -8.24
C ILE A 388 -15.11 33.64 -9.01
N ALA A 389 -15.36 34.84 -9.54
CA ALA A 389 -16.54 35.13 -10.33
C ALA A 389 -16.56 34.27 -11.60
N SER A 390 -17.66 33.56 -11.81
CA SER A 390 -17.90 32.77 -13.01
C SER A 390 -17.90 33.67 -14.24
N THR A 391 -17.26 33.19 -15.30
CA THR A 391 -17.12 33.91 -16.56
C THR A 391 -17.66 33.08 -17.71
N THR A 392 -18.37 33.73 -18.64
CA THR A 392 -18.85 33.04 -19.84
C THR A 392 -17.77 32.99 -20.91
N ARG A 393 -17.85 32.00 -21.82
CA ARG A 393 -17.01 31.99 -23.02
C ARG A 393 -17.23 33.25 -23.84
N LYS A 394 -16.16 33.75 -24.47
CA LYS A 394 -16.22 34.90 -25.38
C LYS A 394 -17.00 34.58 -26.66
N LEU A 395 -16.83 33.36 -27.17
CA LEU A 395 -17.55 32.82 -28.32
C LEU A 395 -18.15 31.48 -27.90
N ASP A 396 -19.48 31.35 -28.00
CA ASP A 396 -20.19 30.13 -27.60
C ASP A 396 -21.21 29.71 -28.67
N PRO A 397 -20.74 29.13 -29.80
CA PRO A 397 -21.62 28.75 -30.90
C PRO A 397 -22.65 27.71 -30.50
N LEU A 398 -22.29 26.83 -29.56
CA LEU A 398 -23.19 25.79 -29.04
C LEU A 398 -24.35 26.42 -28.27
N LYS A 399 -24.08 27.43 -27.44
CA LYS A 399 -25.13 28.21 -26.78
C LYS A 399 -26.05 28.88 -27.79
N ASP A 400 -25.51 29.51 -28.83
CA ASP A 400 -26.31 30.22 -29.82
C ASP A 400 -27.23 29.27 -30.61
N ILE A 401 -26.71 28.10 -31.02
CA ILE A 401 -27.49 27.05 -31.71
C ILE A 401 -28.63 26.54 -30.81
N LEU A 402 -28.33 26.24 -29.54
CA LEU A 402 -29.33 25.76 -28.59
C LEU A 402 -30.41 26.81 -28.32
N LEU A 403 -30.04 28.08 -28.14
CA LEU A 403 -31.02 29.16 -27.94
C LEU A 403 -31.92 29.35 -29.15
N GLY A 404 -31.37 29.27 -30.37
CA GLY A 404 -32.15 29.31 -31.61
C GLY A 404 -33.08 28.11 -31.77
N ALA A 405 -32.65 26.91 -31.34
CA ALA A 405 -33.48 25.72 -31.31
C ALA A 405 -34.66 25.85 -30.32
N MET A 406 -34.39 26.38 -29.12
CA MET A 406 -35.43 26.63 -28.11
C MET A 406 -36.44 27.66 -28.61
N GLU A 407 -35.99 28.76 -29.20
CA GLU A 407 -36.88 29.78 -29.79
C GLU A 407 -37.76 29.19 -30.90
N TYR A 408 -37.22 28.32 -31.75
CA TYR A 408 -38.00 27.64 -32.77
C TYR A 408 -39.12 26.77 -32.16
N VAL A 409 -38.79 25.98 -31.13
CA VAL A 409 -39.77 25.10 -30.45
C VAL A 409 -40.82 25.92 -29.71
N GLU A 410 -40.43 26.99 -29.01
CA GLU A 410 -41.33 27.94 -28.34
C GLU A 410 -42.30 28.60 -29.33
N ASN A 411 -41.80 29.08 -30.48
CA ASN A 411 -42.63 29.69 -31.51
C ASN A 411 -43.62 28.69 -32.11
N LYS A 412 -43.19 27.44 -32.33
CA LYS A 412 -44.07 26.35 -32.78
C LYS A 412 -45.16 26.04 -31.75
N LEU A 413 -44.81 25.94 -30.46
CA LEU A 413 -45.77 25.81 -29.36
C LEU A 413 -46.81 26.93 -29.40
N ASN A 414 -46.37 28.19 -29.43
CA ASN A 414 -47.25 29.36 -29.42
C ASN A 414 -48.20 29.39 -30.62
N SER A 415 -47.69 29.15 -31.84
CA SER A 415 -48.49 29.16 -33.07
C SER A 415 -49.63 28.13 -33.06
N ARG A 416 -49.45 26.97 -32.42
CA ARG A 416 -50.45 25.89 -32.36
C ARG A 416 -51.49 26.06 -31.28
N ILE A 417 -51.12 26.67 -30.16
CA ILE A 417 -52.08 27.12 -29.15
C ILE A 417 -53.05 28.10 -29.77
N VAL A 418 -52.53 29.05 -30.55
CA VAL A 418 -53.33 30.03 -31.28
C VAL A 418 -54.20 29.35 -32.35
N SER A 419 -53.69 28.36 -33.10
CA SER A 419 -54.45 27.75 -34.22
C SER A 419 -55.50 26.71 -33.82
N ASN A 420 -55.25 25.91 -32.77
CA ASN A 420 -56.08 24.72 -32.45
C ASN A 420 -56.91 24.85 -31.17
N PHE A 421 -56.54 25.74 -30.24
CA PHE A 421 -57.25 25.86 -28.95
C PHE A 421 -58.20 27.06 -28.87
N LEU A 422 -58.02 28.07 -29.73
CA LEU A 422 -58.85 29.28 -29.73
C LEU A 422 -60.27 29.08 -30.28
N THR A 423 -60.55 28.00 -31.03
CA THR A 423 -61.81 27.87 -31.77
C THR A 423 -62.92 27.09 -31.06
N GLU A 424 -62.66 26.24 -30.05
CA GLU A 424 -63.74 25.44 -29.42
C GLU A 424 -63.80 25.36 -27.87
N ASN A 425 -62.77 25.71 -27.08
CA ASN A 425 -62.80 25.51 -25.61
C ASN A 425 -62.00 26.56 -24.78
N LEU A 426 -62.16 27.85 -25.10
CA LEU A 426 -61.48 28.97 -24.41
C LEU A 426 -61.75 29.07 -22.89
N LEU A 427 -62.90 28.58 -22.40
CA LEU A 427 -63.31 28.75 -21.00
C LEU A 427 -62.74 27.69 -20.04
N ASN A 428 -62.45 26.48 -20.54
CA ASN A 428 -62.05 25.36 -19.66
C ASN A 428 -60.53 25.24 -19.47
N ASN A 429 -59.73 25.88 -20.34
CA ASN A 429 -58.28 25.62 -20.45
C ASN A 429 -57.41 26.91 -20.37
N ARG A 430 -57.96 27.98 -19.79
CA ARG A 430 -57.29 29.30 -19.70
C ARG A 430 -55.93 29.23 -19.02
N ASP A 431 -55.80 28.42 -17.97
CA ASP A 431 -54.56 28.29 -17.19
C ASP A 431 -53.41 27.66 -17.99
N LEU A 432 -53.72 26.76 -18.93
CA LEU A 432 -52.73 26.15 -19.83
C LEU A 432 -52.29 27.15 -20.91
N TYR A 433 -53.24 27.94 -21.43
CA TYR A 433 -52.95 29.01 -22.39
C TYR A 433 -52.03 30.09 -21.79
N GLU A 434 -52.35 30.56 -20.59
CA GLU A 434 -51.53 31.57 -19.89
C GLU A 434 -50.13 31.03 -19.57
N ALA A 435 -50.02 29.75 -19.21
CA ALA A 435 -48.73 29.11 -18.96
C ALA A 435 -47.88 29.04 -20.24
N LEU A 436 -48.42 28.50 -21.34
CA LEU A 436 -47.66 28.31 -22.57
C LEU A 436 -47.34 29.63 -23.30
N GLY A 437 -48.17 30.66 -23.17
CA GLY A 437 -47.99 31.95 -23.83
C GLY A 437 -46.92 32.85 -23.21
N ASN A 438 -46.42 32.52 -22.01
CA ASN A 438 -45.48 33.37 -21.26
C ASN A 438 -44.28 32.57 -20.73
N PRO A 439 -43.46 31.94 -21.59
CA PRO A 439 -42.22 31.31 -21.13
C PRO A 439 -41.29 32.35 -20.48
N PRO A 440 -40.56 32.00 -19.40
CA PRO A 440 -39.56 32.88 -18.82
C PRO A 440 -38.47 33.26 -19.84
N VAL A 441 -38.04 34.54 -19.82
CA VAL A 441 -37.09 35.07 -20.82
C VAL A 441 -35.70 34.43 -20.72
N GLN A 442 -35.23 34.15 -19.50
CA GLN A 442 -33.94 33.50 -19.28
C GLN A 442 -34.09 31.97 -19.30
N ARG A 443 -33.79 31.39 -20.45
CA ARG A 443 -33.86 29.94 -20.73
C ARG A 443 -32.91 29.06 -19.91
N THR A 444 -31.93 29.65 -19.24
CA THR A 444 -30.97 28.95 -18.35
C THR A 444 -31.30 29.08 -16.88
N ASP A 445 -32.41 29.73 -16.52
CA ASP A 445 -32.80 29.97 -15.13
C ASP A 445 -33.63 28.80 -14.59
N VAL A 446 -33.53 28.55 -13.29
CA VAL A 446 -34.37 27.59 -12.56
C VAL A 446 -35.85 27.85 -12.81
N ARG A 447 -36.24 29.11 -12.97
CA ARG A 447 -37.62 29.52 -13.31
C ARG A 447 -38.11 28.91 -14.63
N TYR A 448 -37.22 28.75 -15.62
CA TYR A 448 -37.56 28.16 -16.91
C TYR A 448 -37.78 26.65 -16.80
N ILE A 449 -36.92 25.96 -16.05
CA ILE A 449 -37.09 24.52 -15.76
C ILE A 449 -38.40 24.27 -15.00
N GLN A 450 -38.68 25.09 -13.98
CA GLN A 450 -39.94 25.01 -13.23
C GLN A 450 -41.15 25.24 -14.14
N TRP A 451 -41.09 26.23 -15.04
CA TRP A 451 -42.13 26.48 -16.02
C TRP A 451 -42.37 25.27 -16.95
N ILE A 452 -41.31 24.61 -17.44
CA ILE A 452 -41.45 23.38 -18.24
C ILE A 452 -42.22 22.32 -17.44
N GLY A 453 -41.80 22.05 -16.20
CA GLY A 453 -42.40 21.04 -15.33
C GLY A 453 -43.88 21.30 -15.03
N GLU A 454 -44.21 22.51 -14.56
CA GLU A 454 -45.59 22.92 -14.29
C GLU A 454 -46.46 22.87 -15.55
N THR A 455 -45.89 23.20 -16.70
CA THR A 455 -46.60 23.14 -17.98
C THR A 455 -46.87 21.69 -18.40
N LYS A 456 -45.91 20.77 -18.22
CA LYS A 456 -46.12 19.33 -18.48
C LYS A 456 -47.28 18.77 -17.65
N GLU A 457 -47.32 19.03 -16.34
CA GLU A 457 -48.43 18.58 -15.47
C GLU A 457 -49.79 19.12 -15.95
N LYS A 458 -49.85 20.40 -16.33
CA LYS A 458 -51.07 21.00 -16.89
C LYS A 458 -51.48 20.36 -18.21
N VAL A 459 -50.54 20.00 -19.08
CA VAL A 459 -50.84 19.29 -20.34
C VAL A 459 -51.46 17.91 -20.07
N GLU A 460 -51.01 17.19 -19.04
CA GLU A 460 -51.60 15.90 -18.65
C GLU A 460 -53.05 16.02 -18.15
N HIS A 461 -53.36 17.08 -17.40
CA HIS A 461 -54.69 17.27 -16.79
C HIS A 461 -55.75 17.82 -17.76
N VAL A 462 -55.36 18.52 -18.81
CA VAL A 462 -56.27 19.36 -19.61
C VAL A 462 -56.78 18.67 -20.88
N LEU A 463 -56.17 17.57 -21.31
CA LEU A 463 -56.36 17.04 -22.66
C LEU A 463 -56.84 15.58 -22.67
N HIS A 464 -58.14 15.38 -22.51
CA HIS A 464 -58.77 14.06 -22.57
C HIS A 464 -59.51 13.74 -23.88
N LYS A 465 -59.56 14.66 -24.85
CA LYS A 465 -60.41 14.52 -26.06
C LYS A 465 -59.67 14.17 -27.36
N ASP A 466 -58.40 14.56 -27.51
CA ASP A 466 -57.56 14.17 -28.66
C ASP A 466 -56.15 13.80 -28.15
N PRO A 467 -55.72 12.53 -28.21
CA PRO A 467 -54.41 12.10 -27.73
C PRO A 467 -53.24 12.62 -28.58
N LYS A 468 -53.46 13.20 -29.76
CA LYS A 468 -52.39 13.73 -30.63
C LYS A 468 -51.81 15.06 -30.14
N VAL A 469 -52.66 15.94 -29.61
CA VAL A 469 -52.25 17.27 -29.13
C VAL A 469 -51.36 17.20 -27.89
N PRO A 470 -51.69 16.40 -26.84
CA PRO A 470 -50.78 16.13 -25.73
C PRO A 470 -49.43 15.62 -26.19
N ARG A 471 -49.40 14.66 -27.12
CA ARG A 471 -48.14 14.05 -27.57
C ARG A 471 -47.19 15.08 -28.16
N LEU A 472 -47.69 15.96 -29.03
CA LEU A 472 -46.89 17.06 -29.60
C LEU A 472 -46.40 18.03 -28.52
N LEU A 473 -47.27 18.45 -27.60
CA LEU A 473 -46.90 19.38 -26.52
C LEU A 473 -45.83 18.76 -25.60
N HIS A 474 -45.99 17.48 -25.25
CA HIS A 474 -44.98 16.74 -24.49
C HIS A 474 -43.66 16.64 -25.27
N ALA A 475 -43.69 16.33 -26.57
CA ALA A 475 -42.47 16.27 -27.39
C ALA A 475 -41.72 17.61 -27.38
N CYS A 476 -42.43 18.73 -27.58
CA CYS A 476 -41.83 20.06 -27.50
C CYS A 476 -41.24 20.36 -26.11
N LEU A 477 -41.99 20.10 -25.02
CA LEU A 477 -41.54 20.35 -23.65
C LEU A 477 -40.34 19.47 -23.27
N ARG A 478 -40.29 18.21 -23.72
CA ARG A 478 -39.12 17.32 -23.57
C ARG A 478 -37.91 17.86 -24.31
N HIS A 479 -38.07 18.34 -25.55
CA HIS A 479 -36.96 18.93 -26.30
C HIS A 479 -36.44 20.21 -25.63
N LEU A 480 -37.33 21.07 -25.12
CA LEU A 480 -36.94 22.27 -24.36
C LEU A 480 -36.17 21.90 -23.08
N GLU A 481 -36.59 20.86 -22.37
CA GLU A 481 -35.89 20.33 -21.20
C GLU A 481 -34.49 19.83 -21.58
N LEU A 482 -34.37 19.02 -22.64
CA LEU A 482 -33.09 18.55 -23.17
C LEU A 482 -32.16 19.71 -23.55
N TYR A 483 -32.66 20.72 -24.28
CA TYR A 483 -31.84 21.88 -24.64
C TYR A 483 -31.41 22.70 -23.42
N THR A 484 -32.27 22.81 -22.40
CA THR A 484 -31.93 23.47 -21.14
C THR A 484 -30.82 22.72 -20.40
N GLU A 485 -30.90 21.39 -20.34
CA GLU A 485 -29.86 20.54 -19.78
C GLU A 485 -28.53 20.71 -20.54
N CYS A 486 -28.58 20.72 -21.88
CA CYS A 486 -27.42 20.94 -22.73
C CYS A 486 -26.77 22.31 -22.48
N LEU A 487 -27.58 23.36 -22.27
CA LEU A 487 -27.09 24.70 -21.92
C LEU A 487 -26.44 24.72 -20.53
N GLU A 488 -27.02 24.03 -19.54
CA GLU A 488 -26.43 23.90 -18.19
C GLU A 488 -25.07 23.21 -18.29
N ILE A 489 -24.99 22.04 -18.94
CA ILE A 489 -23.74 21.30 -19.14
C ILE A 489 -22.70 22.14 -19.90
N ASN A 490 -23.12 22.85 -20.95
CA ASN A 490 -22.24 23.75 -21.70
C ASN A 490 -21.61 24.82 -20.80
N SER A 491 -22.35 25.35 -19.84
CA SER A 491 -21.80 26.34 -18.90
C SER A 491 -20.76 25.75 -17.92
N LEU A 492 -20.75 24.43 -17.73
CA LEU A 492 -19.95 23.74 -16.70
C LEU A 492 -18.67 23.08 -17.22
N LEU A 493 -18.62 22.63 -18.47
CA LEU A 493 -17.56 21.73 -18.96
C LEU A 493 -16.85 22.25 -20.20
N GLU A 494 -15.83 21.55 -20.68
CA GLU A 494 -15.16 21.85 -21.96
C GLU A 494 -16.00 21.36 -23.14
N ILE A 495 -15.90 22.02 -24.30
CA ILE A 495 -16.78 21.77 -25.46
C ILE A 495 -16.71 20.32 -25.96
N ASP A 496 -15.52 19.70 -25.96
CA ASP A 496 -15.39 18.30 -26.38
C ASP A 496 -16.14 17.34 -25.46
N GLN A 497 -16.16 17.62 -24.15
CA GLN A 497 -16.87 16.82 -23.14
C GLN A 497 -18.38 17.08 -23.20
N VAL A 498 -18.76 18.34 -23.38
CA VAL A 498 -20.16 18.75 -23.63
C VAL A 498 -20.69 17.98 -24.82
N ARG A 499 -19.95 17.93 -25.94
CA ARG A 499 -20.37 17.22 -27.15
C ARG A 499 -20.64 15.75 -26.88
N GLU A 500 -19.77 15.05 -26.15
CA GLU A 500 -19.98 13.63 -25.83
C GLU A 500 -21.27 13.40 -25.02
N ILE A 501 -21.44 14.14 -23.93
CA ILE A 501 -22.62 14.03 -23.05
C ILE A 501 -23.90 14.39 -23.80
N VAL A 502 -23.87 15.50 -24.54
CA VAL A 502 -25.00 16.00 -25.32
C VAL A 502 -25.40 15.00 -26.41
N MET A 503 -24.44 14.39 -27.12
CA MET A 503 -24.73 13.35 -28.12
C MET A 503 -25.34 12.09 -27.51
N GLN A 504 -24.92 11.71 -26.30
CA GLN A 504 -25.52 10.59 -25.58
C GLN A 504 -26.97 10.90 -25.22
N ARG A 505 -27.24 12.07 -24.64
CA ARG A 505 -28.60 12.53 -24.30
C ARG A 505 -29.52 12.60 -25.53
N TYR A 506 -28.99 13.01 -26.68
CA TYR A 506 -29.72 12.95 -27.94
C TYR A 506 -30.04 11.53 -28.40
N ALA A 507 -29.11 10.58 -28.26
CA ALA A 507 -29.37 9.20 -28.63
C ALA A 507 -30.54 8.62 -27.81
N ASP A 508 -30.59 8.92 -26.52
CA ASP A 508 -31.66 8.49 -25.62
C ASP A 508 -33.01 9.11 -26.01
N GLU A 509 -33.07 10.42 -26.25
CA GLU A 509 -34.30 11.11 -26.67
C GLU A 509 -34.75 10.70 -28.09
N SER A 510 -33.79 10.48 -29.00
CA SER A 510 -34.08 9.98 -30.35
C SER A 510 -34.64 8.57 -30.31
N PHE A 511 -34.20 7.72 -29.38
CA PHE A 511 -34.78 6.40 -29.15
C PHE A 511 -36.21 6.50 -28.61
N ALA A 512 -36.43 7.37 -27.62
CA ALA A 512 -37.76 7.63 -27.07
C ALA A 512 -38.76 8.20 -28.10
N SER A 513 -38.25 8.91 -29.12
CA SER A 513 -39.05 9.58 -30.16
C SER A 513 -39.29 8.76 -31.43
N GLN A 514 -38.91 7.47 -31.46
CA GLN A 514 -39.13 6.59 -32.63
C GLN A 514 -40.61 6.35 -32.96
N ASN A 515 -41.51 6.59 -32.02
CA ASN A 515 -42.95 6.39 -32.18
C ASN A 515 -43.69 7.66 -32.63
N ALA A 516 -43.00 8.59 -33.31
CA ALA A 516 -43.63 9.80 -33.83
C ALA A 516 -44.72 9.45 -34.85
N ASN A 517 -45.95 9.87 -34.58
CA ASN A 517 -47.14 9.41 -35.32
C ASN A 517 -47.88 10.54 -36.05
N THR A 518 -47.36 11.77 -35.99
CA THR A 518 -47.91 12.93 -36.69
C THR A 518 -46.83 13.64 -37.50
N ASN A 519 -47.23 14.35 -38.55
CA ASN A 519 -46.30 15.12 -39.39
C ASN A 519 -45.61 16.21 -38.56
N GLU A 520 -46.32 16.81 -37.62
CA GLU A 520 -45.83 17.83 -36.71
C GLU A 520 -44.79 17.29 -35.72
N GLU A 521 -45.05 16.13 -35.12
CA GLU A 521 -44.09 15.47 -34.24
C GLU A 521 -42.82 15.08 -35.00
N THR A 522 -42.98 14.63 -36.25
CA THR A 522 -41.85 14.35 -37.16
C THR A 522 -41.03 15.62 -37.46
N GLU A 523 -41.68 16.77 -37.63
CA GLU A 523 -41.00 18.06 -37.84
C GLU A 523 -40.17 18.47 -36.61
N ILE A 524 -40.71 18.33 -35.40
CA ILE A 524 -40.02 18.64 -34.14
C ILE A 524 -38.82 17.69 -33.92
N VAL A 525 -38.98 16.40 -34.22
CA VAL A 525 -37.89 15.41 -34.19
C VAL A 525 -36.84 15.69 -35.29
N SER A 526 -37.25 16.16 -36.47
CA SER A 526 -36.30 16.59 -37.50
C SER A 526 -35.47 17.77 -37.04
N LYS A 527 -36.10 18.78 -36.40
CA LYS A 527 -35.36 19.94 -35.89
C LYS A 527 -34.34 19.53 -34.84
N LEU A 528 -34.68 18.59 -33.96
CA LEU A 528 -33.73 18.01 -33.02
C LEU A 528 -32.54 17.40 -33.76
N ARG A 529 -32.78 16.56 -34.77
CA ARG A 529 -31.73 15.96 -35.58
C ARG A 529 -30.82 17.01 -36.25
N ASP A 530 -31.39 18.07 -36.80
CA ASP A 530 -30.64 19.14 -37.46
C ASP A 530 -29.74 19.87 -36.46
N VAL A 531 -30.29 20.24 -35.30
CA VAL A 531 -29.53 20.89 -34.22
C VAL A 531 -28.34 20.04 -33.81
N PHE A 532 -28.55 18.74 -33.56
CA PHE A 532 -27.46 17.86 -33.15
C PHE A 532 -26.48 17.53 -34.29
N ALA A 533 -26.91 17.59 -35.55
CA ALA A 533 -25.98 17.53 -36.67
C ALA A 533 -25.07 18.78 -36.71
N GLU A 534 -25.63 19.97 -36.49
CA GLU A 534 -24.86 21.22 -36.38
C GLU A 534 -23.88 21.16 -35.20
N LEU A 535 -24.31 20.66 -34.03
CA LEU A 535 -23.46 20.52 -32.84
C LEU A 535 -22.28 19.57 -33.06
N ARG A 536 -22.41 18.56 -33.94
CA ARG A 536 -21.32 17.63 -34.27
C ARG A 536 -20.17 18.32 -35.00
N GLU A 537 -20.48 19.32 -35.80
CA GLU A 537 -19.52 20.03 -36.65
C GLU A 537 -18.84 21.21 -35.95
N ILE A 538 -19.24 21.53 -34.70
CA ILE A 538 -18.58 22.57 -33.90
C ILE A 538 -17.12 22.16 -33.62
N GLY A 539 -16.19 22.89 -34.25
CA GLY A 539 -14.78 22.54 -34.35
C GLY A 539 -13.93 22.78 -33.09
N ARG A 540 -12.72 22.22 -33.12
CA ARG A 540 -11.70 22.19 -32.04
C ARG A 540 -11.03 23.55 -31.70
N ASN A 541 -11.41 24.65 -32.36
CA ASN A 541 -10.74 25.96 -32.25
C ASN A 541 -11.49 26.94 -31.34
N ILE A 542 -12.31 26.46 -30.40
CA ILE A 542 -13.02 27.32 -29.46
C ILE A 542 -12.22 27.41 -28.17
N GLU A 543 -12.11 28.62 -27.60
CA GLU A 543 -11.46 28.83 -26.30
C GLU A 543 -12.16 27.99 -25.23
N GLY A 544 -11.37 27.32 -24.39
CA GLY A 544 -11.88 26.44 -23.34
C GLY A 544 -12.75 27.18 -22.31
N ASN A 545 -13.44 26.42 -21.48
CA ASN A 545 -14.26 26.98 -20.41
C ASN A 545 -13.37 27.76 -19.41
N PRO A 546 -13.58 29.07 -19.24
CA PRO A 546 -12.72 29.88 -18.39
C PRO A 546 -12.83 29.51 -16.91
N ASP A 547 -13.97 29.00 -16.45
CA ASP A 547 -14.14 28.55 -15.07
C ASP A 547 -13.33 27.26 -14.81
N VAL A 548 -13.31 26.32 -15.75
CA VAL A 548 -12.44 25.12 -15.69
C VAL A 548 -10.97 25.54 -15.69
N LYS A 549 -10.59 26.51 -16.52
CA LYS A 549 -9.24 27.07 -16.54
C LYS A 549 -8.84 27.68 -15.20
N ASN A 550 -9.70 28.48 -14.60
CA ASN A 550 -9.47 29.08 -13.27
C ASN A 550 -9.28 28.02 -12.18
N VAL A 551 -10.06 26.93 -12.22
CA VAL A 551 -9.89 25.78 -11.30
C VAL A 551 -8.52 25.15 -11.48
N ILE A 552 -8.11 24.86 -12.73
CA ILE A 552 -6.82 24.24 -13.03
C ILE A 552 -5.67 25.13 -12.56
N GLU A 553 -5.70 26.42 -12.89
CA GLU A 553 -4.68 27.39 -12.47
C GLU A 553 -4.55 27.43 -10.94
N ARG A 554 -5.67 27.36 -10.21
CA ARG A 554 -5.64 27.40 -8.75
C ARG A 554 -5.04 26.12 -8.14
N ILE A 555 -5.40 24.97 -8.71
CA ILE A 555 -4.82 23.67 -8.31
C ILE A 555 -3.33 23.62 -8.63
N GLU A 556 -2.92 24.08 -9.80
CA GLU A 556 -1.52 24.14 -10.22
C GLU A 556 -0.68 24.98 -9.25
N ASN A 557 -1.15 26.18 -8.90
CA ASN A 557 -0.46 27.05 -7.96
C ASN A 557 -0.24 26.39 -6.60
N GLU A 558 -1.24 25.68 -6.09
CA GLU A 558 -1.13 24.97 -4.81
C GLU A 558 -0.24 23.71 -4.92
N TYR A 559 -0.34 22.98 -6.03
CA TYR A 559 0.49 21.82 -6.31
C TYR A 559 1.97 22.19 -6.46
N GLN A 560 2.30 23.35 -7.01
CA GLN A 560 3.70 23.79 -7.08
C GLN A 560 4.35 23.96 -5.70
N LEU A 561 3.55 24.31 -4.67
CA LEU A 561 4.03 24.51 -3.30
C LEU A 561 4.21 23.18 -2.55
N LEU A 562 3.28 22.24 -2.73
CA LEU A 562 3.15 21.05 -1.88
C LEU A 562 3.46 19.72 -2.61
N LYS A 563 3.49 19.72 -3.94
CA LYS A 563 3.76 18.56 -4.78
C LYS A 563 2.90 17.35 -4.39
N GLU A 564 3.51 16.19 -4.13
CA GLU A 564 2.80 14.94 -3.79
C GLU A 564 2.07 15.00 -2.43
N GLU A 565 2.32 16.01 -1.60
CA GLU A 565 1.56 16.23 -0.35
C GLU A 565 0.23 16.96 -0.58
N SER A 566 -0.02 17.46 -1.80
CA SER A 566 -1.27 18.09 -2.16
C SER A 566 -2.44 17.12 -2.10
N ARG A 567 -3.55 17.56 -1.48
CA ARG A 567 -4.84 16.88 -1.50
C ARG A 567 -5.95 17.88 -1.83
N PHE A 568 -6.70 17.60 -2.89
CA PHE A 568 -7.75 18.46 -3.43
C PHE A 568 -9.10 17.74 -3.42
N ILE A 569 -10.16 18.50 -3.10
CA ILE A 569 -11.52 18.05 -3.31
C ILE A 569 -12.32 19.13 -4.05
N ILE A 570 -13.02 18.76 -5.10
CA ILE A 570 -13.85 19.65 -5.91
C ILE A 570 -15.31 19.18 -5.80
N PHE A 571 -16.17 20.03 -5.25
CA PHE A 571 -17.59 19.77 -5.15
C PHE A 571 -18.34 20.30 -6.37
N VAL A 572 -19.14 19.42 -6.98
CA VAL A 572 -20.00 19.70 -8.15
C VAL A 572 -21.42 19.19 -7.90
N LYS A 573 -22.39 19.72 -8.65
CA LYS A 573 -23.82 19.39 -8.46
C LYS A 573 -24.21 18.03 -9.06
N ALA A 574 -23.72 17.71 -10.26
CA ALA A 574 -24.15 16.54 -11.04
C ALA A 574 -23.05 15.48 -11.21
N ARG A 575 -23.46 14.22 -11.37
CA ARG A 575 -22.55 13.06 -11.52
C ARG A 575 -21.77 13.10 -12.83
N ALA A 576 -22.45 13.35 -13.96
CA ALA A 576 -21.81 13.59 -15.25
C ALA A 576 -20.70 14.66 -15.17
N THR A 577 -20.96 15.77 -14.49
CA THR A 577 -19.97 16.84 -14.28
C THR A 577 -18.80 16.36 -13.44
N ALA A 578 -19.04 15.55 -12.41
CA ALA A 578 -17.98 15.01 -11.56
C ALA A 578 -17.00 14.15 -12.36
N LYS A 579 -17.55 13.23 -13.16
CA LYS A 579 -16.77 12.35 -14.03
C LYS A 579 -16.00 13.14 -15.08
N ALA A 580 -16.70 13.98 -15.84
CA ALA A 580 -16.08 14.76 -16.91
C ALA A 580 -14.99 15.70 -16.36
N LEU A 581 -15.27 16.45 -15.29
CA LEU A 581 -14.27 17.35 -14.73
C LEU A 581 -13.05 16.59 -14.22
N ALA A 582 -13.23 15.42 -13.59
CA ALA A 582 -12.10 14.59 -13.15
C ALA A 582 -11.19 14.15 -14.30
N GLU A 583 -11.78 13.74 -15.44
CA GLU A 583 -11.03 13.35 -16.65
C GLU A 583 -10.29 14.52 -17.31
N ARG A 584 -10.78 15.74 -17.13
CA ARG A 584 -10.19 16.95 -17.72
C ARG A 584 -8.99 17.50 -16.93
N LEU A 585 -8.93 17.22 -15.64
CA LEU A 585 -7.88 17.70 -14.75
C LEU A 585 -6.50 17.16 -15.17
N PRO A 586 -5.41 17.88 -14.86
CA PRO A 586 -4.07 17.44 -15.21
C PRO A 586 -3.72 16.03 -14.70
N SER A 587 -3.10 15.22 -15.55
CA SER A 587 -2.84 13.79 -15.30
C SER A 587 -1.97 13.51 -14.06
N TYR A 588 -1.08 14.43 -13.69
CA TYR A 588 -0.23 14.29 -12.50
C TYR A 588 -1.04 14.28 -11.19
N LEU A 589 -2.26 14.83 -11.18
CA LEU A 589 -3.14 14.80 -10.02
C LEU A 589 -3.76 13.42 -9.78
N ARG A 590 -3.72 12.53 -10.78
CA ARG A 590 -4.35 11.21 -10.74
C ARG A 590 -5.80 11.37 -10.26
N SER A 591 -6.53 12.30 -10.87
CA SER A 591 -7.87 12.70 -10.42
C SER A 591 -8.88 11.57 -10.58
N THR A 592 -9.85 11.49 -9.67
CA THR A 592 -10.99 10.58 -9.75
C THR A 592 -12.27 11.27 -9.30
N HIS A 593 -13.41 10.59 -9.42
CA HIS A 593 -14.72 11.11 -9.02
C HIS A 593 -15.33 10.31 -7.86
N LEU A 594 -16.18 10.95 -7.06
CA LEU A 594 -16.89 10.34 -5.94
C LEU A 594 -18.38 10.75 -6.00
N THR A 595 -19.26 9.80 -6.32
CA THR A 595 -20.69 10.02 -6.50
C THR A 595 -21.50 9.04 -5.66
N GLY A 596 -22.77 9.35 -5.40
CA GLY A 596 -23.64 8.50 -4.56
C GLY A 596 -23.98 7.15 -5.21
N SER A 597 -24.30 6.15 -4.38
CA SER A 597 -24.46 4.74 -4.80
C SER A 597 -25.81 4.39 -5.41
N HIS A 598 -26.83 5.25 -5.27
CA HIS A 598 -28.15 4.98 -5.85
C HIS A 598 -28.09 5.01 -7.37
N LYS A 599 -28.56 3.93 -8.01
CA LYS A 599 -28.85 3.94 -9.45
C LYS A 599 -30.02 4.91 -9.68
N SER A 600 -29.77 6.03 -10.34
CA SER A 600 -30.87 6.79 -10.94
C SER A 600 -31.24 6.11 -12.27
N VAL A 601 -32.41 6.44 -12.81
CA VAL A 601 -32.87 5.96 -14.12
C VAL A 601 -31.91 6.38 -15.24
N GLU A 602 -31.16 7.47 -15.05
CA GLU A 602 -30.32 8.09 -16.06
C GLU A 602 -28.82 7.76 -15.93
N GLU A 603 -28.28 7.57 -14.71
CA GLU A 603 -26.84 7.30 -14.50
C GLU A 603 -26.58 6.37 -13.29
N ALA A 604 -25.81 5.31 -13.52
CA ALA A 604 -25.31 4.46 -12.44
C ALA A 604 -24.25 5.24 -11.63
N GLY A 605 -24.51 5.47 -10.35
CA GLY A 605 -23.53 6.07 -9.44
C GLY A 605 -22.52 5.04 -8.92
N LEU A 606 -21.47 5.51 -8.24
CA LEU A 606 -20.41 4.63 -7.73
C LEU A 606 -20.93 3.71 -6.61
N PRO A 607 -20.81 2.37 -6.73
CA PRO A 607 -21.12 1.44 -5.66
C PRO A 607 -20.34 1.73 -4.38
N ALA A 608 -20.90 1.36 -3.21
CA ALA A 608 -20.28 1.66 -1.92
C ALA A 608 -18.85 1.09 -1.76
N HIS A 609 -18.58 -0.09 -2.32
CA HIS A 609 -17.24 -0.69 -2.27
C HIS A 609 -16.21 0.12 -3.08
N GLU A 610 -16.60 0.64 -4.25
CA GLU A 610 -15.74 1.50 -5.06
C GLU A 610 -15.52 2.87 -4.40
N GLN A 611 -16.53 3.42 -3.70
CA GLN A 611 -16.37 4.65 -2.92
C GLN A 611 -15.29 4.48 -1.84
N ILE A 612 -15.30 3.35 -1.12
CA ILE A 612 -14.29 3.03 -0.10
C ILE A 612 -12.91 2.93 -0.75
N GLU A 613 -12.79 2.20 -1.87
CA GLU A 613 -11.53 2.04 -2.59
C GLU A 613 -10.96 3.39 -3.06
N VAL A 614 -11.80 4.28 -3.60
CA VAL A 614 -11.41 5.64 -3.99
C VAL A 614 -10.87 6.44 -2.80
N LEU A 615 -11.53 6.37 -1.65
CA LEU A 615 -11.11 7.07 -0.44
C LEU A 615 -9.80 6.51 0.14
N GLU A 616 -9.62 5.19 0.11
CA GLU A 616 -8.37 4.54 0.52
C GLU A 616 -7.20 4.95 -0.38
N LYS A 617 -7.38 4.91 -1.70
CA LYS A 617 -6.38 5.37 -2.68
C LYS A 617 -6.04 6.85 -2.49
N PHE A 618 -7.03 7.69 -2.21
CA PHE A 618 -6.80 9.11 -1.90
C PHE A 618 -6.02 9.32 -0.59
N LYS A 619 -6.34 8.53 0.44
CA LYS A 619 -5.61 8.52 1.72
C LYS A 619 -4.15 8.11 1.54
N ASN A 620 -3.90 7.11 0.71
CA ASN A 620 -2.56 6.60 0.40
C ASN A 620 -1.78 7.49 -0.58
N GLY A 621 -2.41 8.51 -1.18
CA GLY A 621 -1.79 9.42 -2.13
C GLY A 621 -1.71 8.90 -3.56
N GLU A 622 -2.39 7.80 -3.87
CA GLU A 622 -2.56 7.30 -5.24
C GLU A 622 -3.44 8.25 -6.05
N HIS A 623 -4.44 8.87 -5.42
CA HIS A 623 -5.20 9.99 -5.98
C HIS A 623 -4.87 11.27 -5.20
N LEU A 624 -4.58 12.37 -5.91
CA LEU A 624 -4.34 13.69 -5.28
C LEU A 624 -5.57 14.60 -5.35
N CYS A 625 -6.53 14.31 -6.23
CA CYS A 625 -7.75 15.08 -6.40
C CYS A 625 -8.99 14.19 -6.53
N ILE A 626 -10.04 14.52 -5.78
CA ILE A 626 -11.37 13.92 -5.93
C ILE A 626 -12.35 14.99 -6.41
N VAL A 627 -13.14 14.69 -7.43
CA VAL A 627 -14.31 15.48 -7.81
C VAL A 627 -15.57 14.79 -7.26
N ALA A 628 -16.20 15.39 -6.25
CA ALA A 628 -17.30 14.79 -5.50
C ALA A 628 -18.64 15.51 -5.75
N THR A 629 -19.74 14.77 -5.69
CA THR A 629 -21.06 15.37 -5.45
C THR A 629 -21.28 15.60 -3.95
N SER A 630 -22.50 15.95 -3.52
CA SER A 630 -22.86 16.13 -2.10
C SER A 630 -22.56 14.91 -1.21
N VAL A 631 -22.33 13.73 -1.78
CA VAL A 631 -21.87 12.52 -1.08
C VAL A 631 -20.52 12.72 -0.38
N GLY A 632 -19.65 13.60 -0.89
CA GLY A 632 -18.39 13.91 -0.21
C GLY A 632 -18.55 14.83 1.02
N CYS A 633 -19.74 15.38 1.28
CA CYS A 633 -20.00 16.28 2.41
C CYS A 633 -20.24 15.51 3.71
N GLU A 634 -21.16 14.54 3.68
CA GLU A 634 -21.71 13.86 4.86
C GLU A 634 -21.34 12.38 4.92
N GLY A 635 -21.09 11.87 6.13
CA GLY A 635 -20.98 10.44 6.41
C GLY A 635 -19.71 9.71 5.91
N LEU A 636 -18.96 10.28 4.97
CA LEU A 636 -17.69 9.72 4.49
C LEU A 636 -16.48 10.32 5.22
N ASP A 637 -15.55 9.46 5.65
CA ASP A 637 -14.25 9.88 6.21
C ASP A 637 -13.30 10.26 5.07
N VAL A 638 -13.50 11.46 4.53
CA VAL A 638 -12.59 12.03 3.53
C VAL A 638 -11.30 12.51 4.21
N PRO A 639 -10.12 12.03 3.79
CA PRO A 639 -8.82 12.50 4.28
C PRO A 639 -8.66 14.02 4.21
N GLN A 640 -7.78 14.57 5.05
CA GLN A 640 -7.57 16.02 5.14
C GLN A 640 -7.05 16.60 3.81
N CYS A 641 -7.75 17.63 3.33
CA CYS A 641 -7.40 18.34 2.09
C CYS A 641 -6.64 19.64 2.39
N ASN A 642 -5.76 20.03 1.46
CA ASN A 642 -5.13 21.35 1.43
C ASN A 642 -6.06 22.40 0.82
N MET A 643 -6.88 22.00 -0.14
CA MET A 643 -7.81 22.92 -0.80
C MET A 643 -9.11 22.21 -1.14
N MET A 644 -10.20 22.91 -0.87
CA MET A 644 -11.54 22.53 -1.27
C MET A 644 -12.07 23.57 -2.25
N ILE A 645 -12.66 23.09 -3.35
CA ILE A 645 -13.21 23.92 -4.42
C ILE A 645 -14.71 23.65 -4.54
N ARG A 646 -15.54 24.68 -4.44
CA ARG A 646 -16.97 24.63 -4.81
C ARG A 646 -17.10 25.11 -6.24
N TYR A 647 -17.26 24.17 -7.17
CA TYR A 647 -17.38 24.48 -8.59
C TYR A 647 -18.85 24.54 -8.98
N ARG A 648 -19.39 25.76 -9.15
CA ARG A 648 -20.80 26.03 -9.49
C ARG A 648 -21.75 25.27 -8.54
N PHE A 649 -21.39 25.25 -7.26
CA PHE A 649 -22.02 24.46 -6.21
C PHE A 649 -22.51 25.35 -5.06
N SER A 650 -23.83 25.42 -4.92
CA SER A 650 -24.50 26.04 -3.76
C SER A 650 -24.71 25.01 -2.66
N ALA A 651 -24.18 25.30 -1.47
CA ALA A 651 -24.32 24.50 -0.27
C ALA A 651 -25.24 25.22 0.73
N ASP A 652 -26.03 24.47 1.48
CA ASP A 652 -26.66 25.01 2.69
C ASP A 652 -25.61 25.23 3.80
N GLU A 653 -26.04 25.83 4.91
CA GLU A 653 -25.16 26.17 6.01
C GLU A 653 -24.48 24.96 6.66
N ILE A 654 -25.15 23.80 6.66
CA ILE A 654 -24.66 22.56 7.28
C ILE A 654 -23.60 21.93 6.37
N SER A 655 -23.95 21.72 5.10
CA SER A 655 -23.06 21.19 4.07
C SER A 655 -21.81 22.05 3.93
N SER A 656 -21.96 23.38 3.94
CA SER A 656 -20.82 24.30 3.88
C SER A 656 -19.88 24.13 5.07
N LEU A 657 -20.40 23.94 6.28
CA LEU A 657 -19.58 23.71 7.47
C LEU A 657 -18.86 22.35 7.42
N GLN A 658 -19.54 21.30 6.98
CA GLN A 658 -18.95 19.96 6.84
C GLN A 658 -17.85 19.92 5.78
N MET A 659 -18.07 20.57 4.62
CA MET A 659 -17.05 20.71 3.57
C MET A 659 -15.81 21.45 4.09
N ARG A 660 -16.02 22.55 4.83
CA ARG A 660 -14.92 23.26 5.50
C ARG A 660 -14.21 22.38 6.51
N GLY A 661 -14.95 21.51 7.19
CA GLY A 661 -14.41 20.50 8.11
C GLY A 661 -13.43 19.50 7.46
N ARG A 662 -13.35 19.42 6.12
CA ARG A 662 -12.37 18.62 5.39
C ARG A 662 -11.03 19.34 5.15
N VAL A 663 -11.01 20.66 5.31
CA VAL A 663 -9.81 21.51 5.18
C VAL A 663 -9.31 21.90 6.57
N ARG A 664 -8.54 21.00 7.20
CA ARG A 664 -8.02 21.18 8.58
C ARG A 664 -6.53 21.52 8.65
N LYS A 665 -5.84 21.62 7.51
CA LYS A 665 -4.46 22.09 7.47
C LYS A 665 -4.42 23.59 7.70
N LYS A 666 -3.45 24.07 8.50
CA LYS A 666 -3.33 25.46 8.97
C LYS A 666 -3.30 26.52 7.85
N GLU A 667 -2.90 26.13 6.64
CA GLU A 667 -2.83 26.98 5.44
C GLU A 667 -3.87 26.61 4.37
N GLY A 668 -4.89 25.84 4.75
CA GLY A 668 -5.87 25.33 3.80
C GLY A 668 -6.79 26.42 3.24
N ARG A 669 -7.31 26.19 2.04
CA ARG A 669 -8.08 27.18 1.26
C ARG A 669 -9.45 26.66 0.83
N GLU A 670 -10.45 27.53 0.89
CA GLU A 670 -11.78 27.32 0.31
C GLU A 670 -11.93 28.20 -0.92
N VAL A 671 -12.02 27.60 -2.10
CA VAL A 671 -12.20 28.33 -3.37
C VAL A 671 -13.64 28.16 -3.82
N ILE A 672 -14.30 29.25 -4.17
CA ILE A 672 -15.67 29.20 -4.71
C ILE A 672 -15.64 29.75 -6.12
N VAL A 673 -15.93 28.92 -7.11
CA VAL A 673 -16.08 29.33 -8.51
C VAL A 673 -17.55 29.39 -8.81
N GLY A 674 -18.08 30.61 -8.98
CA GLY A 674 -19.52 30.78 -9.08
C GLY A 674 -20.04 32.17 -9.43
N THR A 675 -21.35 32.24 -9.63
CA THR A 675 -22.09 33.49 -9.85
C THR A 675 -22.44 34.16 -8.52
N SER A 676 -22.98 35.39 -8.56
CA SER A 676 -23.41 36.13 -7.37
C SER A 676 -24.36 35.37 -6.44
N GLN A 677 -25.13 34.40 -6.97
CA GLN A 677 -26.03 33.57 -6.17
C GLN A 677 -25.32 32.44 -5.40
N GLU A 678 -24.11 32.06 -5.80
CA GLU A 678 -23.37 30.92 -5.25
C GLU A 678 -22.34 31.33 -4.17
N PHE A 679 -22.07 32.63 -4.03
CA PHE A 679 -21.07 33.19 -3.10
C PHE A 679 -21.48 33.24 -1.63
#